data_AF-A0A536AKT1-F1
#
_entry.id   AF-A0A536AKT1-F1
#
_cell.length_a   1.000
_cell.length_b   1.000
_cell.length_c   1.000
_cell.angle_alpha   90.00
_cell.angle_beta   90.00
_cell.angle_gamma   90.00
#
_symmetry.space_group_name_H-M   'P 1'
#
loop_
_entity.id
_entity.type
_entity.pdbx_description
1 polymer ?
#
loop_
_entity_poly.entity_id
_entity_poly.type
_entity_poly.pdbx_seq_one_letter_code
_entity_poly.pdbx_strand_id
1 'polypeptide(L)'
;MRVALAQVNPTVGDLSGNARIVIDGIDRAREMGVDLVCFPELVITGYPPEDLLLKPSFVRDNIAQLNLVARATKGISAVVGFVDEEGDIFNASAFLHDGAIKAVYHKVFLPNYGVFDERRYFVPGHRSPIVELDGVRVAMSVCEDCWFPAGPMAWQASHGAQLLVNINGSPYHYGKRQPREAMVGGRAADYGAFVAWVNTVGGQDELVFDGNSAMFDRHGRLIAHADSFVPDMIVCDIDAGPPAHHDAEKLRHESDAAAGLELEVTDLQLSSASTVRPKPPMQPKMATPLEGAAEIYAAVVLGTHDYMRKQGFQKVVIGMSGGVDSALTAAIACDALGPENVIGVRMASRHTSHESLEDAGLVAENLGMQLMDFSIEPPHEGFEEILAPVFKGTTPGVAEENLQPRIRSTILHALSNKFGYIVLSTGNKSELATGYGTLYGDMAGGYAVLKDITKTTVYELCRFRNTLGPAIPERVLTKPPSAELKPGQKDTDSLPPYEQLDPILKGYVEDDLSREELVAAGHPPEIVARVIQLIDRSEYKRRQAPPGVKITPRAFGRDRRMPIVNRYSPNGVRASQLGARTAIVEKDRMGGTCLVRGCIPTKALLQSSELYTQARDGAAFGVVADKLSFDWPVAQKRKTAVVDQLVKGVEGLLKAGGVTSLRGNARLAGKGVVDLSGDQLQAKDIIIATGSAIARIALPGAELTIDSDQILELKEVPRRLAVIGGGVVGMEFAAMFAALGSKVTVLEMLPQVLAMVDSDLVAVYAKHLAKLGGEIHTDSKVSEVVKRNGALQVRFSTGGEGGAVDADQVLLAVGRVPYTQGLDAEKAGVKLERGRVVVDDVENIAGHADRVPDYHAAPNCVYTDPEIAHVGLGEKEAKDKGIAVKIGRFPFAAAGRALTLGQTEGFVKVIADAQSGQLLGAHIVGPRATDLIAEATLAIQNGLTLEQVDLTIHAHPTLPESFMEAALAAQGRAVHIANRRTSAPVPTQTAELQQNQEKQMAAPVKASSPPPPAPSAINPKALELTKDNRDFLLAMHREMQLIRRFEERAQEQYTKAKIGGYCHLNIGEEATVVGGILALKPNDWIFTSYREHGHAIARGVDPKAVMAELFGKESGTSHGRGGSMHLVDYSKRFMGG
;
A
#
# COMPACT_ATOMS: atom_id res chain seq x y z
N MET A 1 -32.87 -32.38 -14.11
CA MET A 1 -32.98 -31.06 -14.77
C MET A 1 -31.94 -30.95 -15.86
N ARG A 2 -32.25 -30.36 -17.02
CA ARG A 2 -31.28 -30.05 -18.08
C ARG A 2 -30.87 -28.58 -18.03
N VAL A 3 -29.58 -28.31 -17.89
CA VAL A 3 -29.02 -26.95 -17.76
C VAL A 3 -28.09 -26.65 -18.93
N ALA A 4 -28.16 -25.43 -19.47
CA ALA A 4 -27.25 -24.94 -20.49
C ALA A 4 -26.46 -23.73 -19.99
N LEU A 5 -25.17 -23.67 -20.33
CA LEU A 5 -24.30 -22.51 -20.09
C LEU A 5 -23.98 -21.86 -21.45
N ALA A 6 -24.47 -20.65 -21.66
CA ALA A 6 -24.31 -19.90 -22.90
C ALA A 6 -23.09 -18.98 -22.80
N GLN A 7 -21.96 -19.42 -23.35
CA GLN A 7 -20.75 -18.62 -23.45
C GLN A 7 -20.85 -17.70 -24.68
N VAL A 8 -21.08 -16.42 -24.44
CA VAL A 8 -21.39 -15.45 -25.51
C VAL A 8 -20.46 -14.24 -25.49
N ASN A 9 -20.38 -13.58 -26.66
CA ASN A 9 -19.54 -12.41 -26.93
C ASN A 9 -20.39 -11.14 -27.09
N PRO A 10 -20.82 -10.51 -25.97
CA PRO A 10 -21.53 -9.25 -26.01
C PRO A 10 -20.60 -8.09 -26.38
N THR A 11 -21.19 -6.99 -26.85
CA THR A 11 -20.49 -5.75 -27.16
C THR A 11 -20.93 -4.67 -26.19
N VAL A 12 -19.98 -4.01 -25.53
CA VAL A 12 -20.30 -2.92 -24.59
C VAL A 12 -21.12 -1.84 -25.31
N GLY A 13 -22.28 -1.52 -24.77
CA GLY A 13 -23.15 -0.47 -25.30
C GLY A 13 -24.18 -0.92 -26.35
N ASP A 14 -24.01 -2.07 -27.02
CA ASP A 14 -24.97 -2.58 -28.00
C ASP A 14 -26.12 -3.34 -27.34
N LEU A 15 -26.94 -2.62 -26.59
CA LEU A 15 -28.00 -3.19 -25.76
C LEU A 15 -28.96 -4.07 -26.57
N SER A 16 -29.35 -3.64 -27.77
CA SER A 16 -30.25 -4.40 -28.66
C SER A 16 -29.60 -5.64 -29.26
N GLY A 17 -28.35 -5.55 -29.73
CA GLY A 17 -27.62 -6.69 -30.27
C GLY A 17 -27.34 -7.73 -29.19
N ASN A 18 -26.97 -7.29 -28.00
CA ASN A 18 -26.77 -8.16 -26.84
C ASN A 18 -28.07 -8.86 -26.41
N ALA A 19 -29.19 -8.13 -26.34
CA ALA A 19 -30.50 -8.73 -26.07
C ALA A 19 -30.87 -9.77 -27.12
N ARG A 20 -30.56 -9.51 -28.39
CA ARG A 20 -30.76 -10.48 -29.47
C ARG A 20 -29.91 -11.74 -29.31
N ILE A 21 -28.63 -11.61 -28.94
CA ILE A 21 -27.76 -12.74 -28.61
C ILE A 21 -28.37 -13.61 -27.51
N VAL A 22 -28.92 -13.00 -26.46
CA VAL A 22 -29.57 -13.73 -25.37
C VAL A 22 -30.86 -14.41 -25.83
N ILE A 23 -31.71 -13.73 -26.59
CA ILE A 23 -32.96 -14.30 -27.14
C ILE A 23 -32.66 -15.50 -28.06
N ASP A 24 -31.70 -15.36 -28.98
CA ASP A 24 -31.29 -16.45 -29.88
C ASP A 24 -30.66 -17.62 -29.09
N GLY A 25 -29.98 -17.34 -27.98
CA GLY A 25 -29.52 -18.35 -27.03
C GLY A 25 -30.66 -19.10 -26.34
N ILE A 26 -31.69 -18.39 -25.90
CA ILE A 26 -32.90 -18.97 -25.28
C ILE A 26 -33.63 -19.87 -26.28
N ASP A 27 -33.77 -19.42 -27.54
CA ASP A 27 -34.44 -20.19 -28.59
C ASP A 27 -33.70 -21.51 -28.89
N ARG A 28 -32.37 -21.45 -29.07
CA ARG A 28 -31.53 -22.65 -29.22
C ARG A 28 -31.62 -23.60 -28.03
N ALA A 29 -31.58 -23.06 -26.81
CA ALA A 29 -31.71 -23.87 -25.59
C ALA A 29 -33.08 -24.57 -25.52
N ARG A 30 -34.16 -23.88 -25.90
CA ARG A 30 -35.51 -24.46 -25.98
C ARG A 30 -35.59 -25.60 -26.98
N GLU A 31 -34.98 -25.45 -28.15
CA GLU A 31 -34.91 -26.51 -29.18
C GLU A 31 -34.17 -27.76 -28.68
N MET A 32 -33.17 -27.59 -27.81
CA MET A 32 -32.44 -28.69 -27.16
C MET A 32 -33.16 -29.30 -25.95
N GLY A 33 -34.35 -28.78 -25.61
CA GLY A 33 -35.15 -29.20 -24.47
C GLY A 33 -34.53 -28.84 -23.12
N VAL A 34 -33.80 -27.73 -23.04
CA VAL A 34 -33.19 -27.19 -21.80
C VAL A 34 -34.28 -26.64 -20.88
N ASP A 35 -34.12 -26.86 -19.56
CA ASP A 35 -35.01 -26.30 -18.53
C ASP A 35 -34.53 -24.92 -18.06
N LEU A 36 -33.21 -24.76 -17.94
CA LEU A 36 -32.55 -23.55 -17.46
C LEU A 36 -31.32 -23.21 -18.32
N VAL A 37 -31.31 -22.03 -18.94
CA VAL A 37 -30.12 -21.50 -19.65
C VAL A 37 -29.50 -20.33 -18.89
N CYS A 38 -28.18 -20.34 -18.71
CA CYS A 38 -27.46 -19.31 -17.96
C CYS A 38 -26.56 -18.49 -18.88
N PHE A 39 -26.57 -17.16 -18.73
CA PHE A 39 -25.77 -16.22 -19.51
C PHE A 39 -24.78 -15.45 -18.61
N PRO A 40 -23.71 -14.88 -19.18
CA PRO A 40 -22.65 -14.21 -18.41
C PRO A 40 -23.09 -12.95 -17.64
N GLU A 41 -22.19 -12.48 -16.78
CA GLU A 41 -22.31 -11.22 -16.06
C GLU A 41 -22.50 -10.04 -17.02
N LEU A 42 -23.43 -9.14 -16.67
CA LEU A 42 -23.75 -7.93 -17.45
C LEU A 42 -23.92 -8.15 -18.97
N VAL A 43 -24.38 -9.34 -19.39
CA VAL A 43 -24.50 -9.69 -20.81
C VAL A 43 -25.34 -8.71 -21.61
N ILE A 44 -26.38 -8.10 -21.01
CA ILE A 44 -27.23 -7.09 -21.69
C ILE A 44 -26.44 -5.84 -22.06
N THR A 45 -25.60 -5.35 -21.14
CA THR A 45 -24.81 -4.13 -21.37
C THR A 45 -23.48 -4.40 -22.08
N GLY A 46 -23.00 -5.64 -22.03
CA GLY A 46 -21.58 -5.96 -22.22
C GLY A 46 -20.75 -5.58 -20.99
N TYR A 47 -19.53 -6.12 -20.89
CA TYR A 47 -18.63 -5.93 -19.76
C TYR A 47 -17.19 -5.63 -20.20
N PRO A 48 -16.47 -4.69 -19.54
CA PRO A 48 -16.98 -3.71 -18.57
C PRO A 48 -17.56 -2.46 -19.27
N PRO A 49 -18.72 -1.93 -18.85
CA PRO A 49 -19.32 -0.73 -19.46
C PRO A 49 -18.77 0.61 -18.92
N GLU A 50 -17.99 0.59 -17.85
CA GLU A 50 -17.34 1.76 -17.24
C GLU A 50 -18.32 2.92 -16.96
N ASP A 51 -17.92 4.17 -17.23
CA ASP A 51 -18.71 5.37 -16.95
C ASP A 51 -20.02 5.46 -17.77
N LEU A 52 -20.32 4.53 -18.70
CA LEU A 52 -21.67 4.39 -19.25
C LEU A 52 -22.70 4.09 -18.15
N LEU A 53 -22.28 3.43 -17.07
CA LEU A 53 -23.11 3.17 -15.89
C LEU A 53 -23.57 4.44 -15.20
N LEU A 54 -22.83 5.54 -15.35
CA LEU A 54 -23.18 6.84 -14.79
C LEU A 54 -24.19 7.62 -15.65
N LYS A 55 -24.64 7.05 -16.79
CA LYS A 55 -25.65 7.65 -17.67
C LYS A 55 -27.02 7.04 -17.36
N PRO A 56 -27.97 7.78 -16.75
CA PRO A 56 -29.29 7.24 -16.40
C PRO A 56 -30.07 6.67 -17.59
N SER A 57 -29.92 7.24 -18.79
CA SER A 57 -30.54 6.69 -20.00
C SER A 57 -30.01 5.29 -20.35
N PHE A 58 -28.71 5.03 -20.15
CA PHE A 58 -28.11 3.72 -20.41
C PHE A 58 -28.68 2.66 -19.46
N VAL A 59 -28.81 3.00 -18.18
CA VAL A 59 -29.43 2.14 -17.16
C VAL A 59 -30.90 1.88 -17.50
N ARG A 60 -31.70 2.90 -17.77
CA ARG A 60 -33.11 2.70 -18.16
C ARG A 60 -33.25 1.81 -19.41
N ASP A 61 -32.43 2.06 -20.44
CA ASP A 61 -32.54 1.36 -21.72
C ASP A 61 -32.08 -0.11 -21.59
N ASN A 62 -31.13 -0.41 -20.70
CA ASN A 62 -30.72 -1.79 -20.40
C ASN A 62 -31.85 -2.60 -19.74
N ILE A 63 -32.58 -2.00 -18.78
CA ILE A 63 -33.76 -2.62 -18.15
C ILE A 63 -34.87 -2.85 -19.17
N ALA A 64 -35.07 -1.94 -20.12
CA ALA A 64 -36.02 -2.13 -21.21
C ALA A 64 -35.66 -3.35 -22.08
N GLN A 65 -34.37 -3.56 -22.36
CA GLN A 65 -33.90 -4.74 -23.08
C GLN A 65 -34.08 -6.04 -22.26
N LEU A 66 -33.79 -6.04 -20.96
CA LEU A 66 -34.06 -7.19 -20.10
C LEU A 66 -35.54 -7.60 -20.16
N ASN A 67 -36.46 -6.62 -20.15
CA ASN A 67 -37.90 -6.89 -20.26
C ASN A 67 -38.30 -7.53 -21.61
N LEU A 68 -37.57 -7.28 -22.69
CA LEU A 68 -37.76 -7.97 -23.96
C LEU A 68 -37.26 -9.41 -23.89
N VAL A 69 -36.09 -9.62 -23.30
CA VAL A 69 -35.52 -10.95 -23.05
C VAL A 69 -36.45 -11.79 -22.17
N ALA A 70 -37.01 -11.20 -21.11
CA ALA A 70 -37.96 -11.88 -20.23
C ALA A 70 -39.14 -12.46 -21.01
N ARG A 71 -39.73 -11.72 -21.96
CA ARG A 71 -40.86 -12.20 -22.79
C ARG A 71 -40.50 -13.40 -23.67
N ALA A 72 -39.23 -13.57 -24.01
CA ALA A 72 -38.75 -14.71 -24.79
C ALA A 72 -38.67 -16.01 -23.96
N THR A 73 -38.80 -15.97 -22.64
CA THR A 73 -38.66 -17.15 -21.76
C THR A 73 -39.92 -18.01 -21.62
N LYS A 74 -40.84 -17.99 -22.59
CA LYS A 74 -42.01 -18.90 -22.55
C LYS A 74 -41.56 -20.36 -22.67
N GLY A 75 -41.94 -21.18 -21.70
CA GLY A 75 -41.65 -22.61 -21.65
C GLY A 75 -40.19 -22.97 -21.32
N ILE A 76 -39.40 -22.02 -20.80
CA ILE A 76 -37.99 -22.22 -20.42
C ILE A 76 -37.58 -21.19 -19.36
N SER A 77 -36.65 -21.52 -18.46
CA SER A 77 -36.08 -20.55 -17.51
C SER A 77 -34.73 -20.02 -18.00
N ALA A 78 -34.40 -18.78 -17.64
CA ALA A 78 -33.09 -18.19 -17.95
C ALA A 78 -32.50 -17.40 -16.77
N VAL A 79 -31.18 -17.45 -16.61
CA VAL A 79 -30.41 -16.56 -15.73
C VAL A 79 -29.62 -15.59 -16.59
N VAL A 80 -29.84 -14.29 -16.41
CA VAL A 80 -29.31 -13.24 -17.31
C VAL A 80 -28.68 -12.10 -16.50
N GLY A 81 -27.42 -11.77 -16.80
CA GLY A 81 -26.71 -10.63 -16.20
C GLY A 81 -27.12 -9.28 -16.81
N PHE A 82 -27.39 -8.29 -15.97
CA PHE A 82 -27.81 -6.95 -16.38
C PHE A 82 -27.49 -5.91 -15.29
N VAL A 83 -27.73 -4.63 -15.56
CA VAL A 83 -27.64 -3.56 -14.57
C VAL A 83 -29.02 -3.26 -14.03
N ASP A 84 -29.22 -3.49 -12.74
CA ASP A 84 -30.48 -3.19 -12.06
C ASP A 84 -30.46 -1.80 -11.42
N GLU A 85 -31.65 -1.26 -11.16
CA GLU A 85 -31.84 0.04 -10.52
C GLU A 85 -32.92 -0.06 -9.43
N GLU A 86 -32.52 0.06 -8.17
CA GLU A 86 -33.39 0.07 -6.99
C GLU A 86 -32.93 1.18 -6.03
N GLY A 87 -33.19 2.43 -6.39
CA GLY A 87 -32.67 3.62 -5.69
C GLY A 87 -31.21 3.91 -6.02
N ASP A 88 -30.37 2.87 -5.97
CA ASP A 88 -29.01 2.81 -6.50
C ASP A 88 -28.92 1.83 -7.68
N ILE A 89 -27.76 1.77 -8.35
CA ILE A 89 -27.51 0.81 -9.42
C ILE A 89 -26.69 -0.40 -8.93
N PHE A 90 -27.02 -1.58 -9.45
CA PHE A 90 -26.44 -2.84 -9.03
C PHE A 90 -25.95 -3.65 -10.22
N ASN A 91 -24.83 -4.35 -10.03
CA ASN A 91 -24.43 -5.44 -10.92
C ASN A 91 -25.29 -6.66 -10.55
N ALA A 92 -26.15 -7.10 -11.47
CA ALA A 92 -27.27 -7.96 -11.12
C ALA A 92 -27.41 -9.19 -12.03
N SER A 93 -28.09 -10.20 -11.50
CA SER A 93 -28.50 -11.41 -12.19
C SER A 93 -30.00 -11.61 -12.02
N ALA A 94 -30.73 -11.71 -13.12
CA ALA A 94 -32.18 -11.94 -13.11
C ALA A 94 -32.51 -13.41 -13.43
N PHE A 95 -33.41 -13.99 -12.63
CA PHE A 95 -34.07 -15.26 -12.94
C PHE A 95 -35.37 -14.99 -13.70
N LEU A 96 -35.43 -15.43 -14.95
CA LEU A 96 -36.53 -15.22 -15.88
C LEU A 96 -37.27 -16.53 -16.10
N HIS A 97 -38.60 -16.51 -16.06
CA HIS A 97 -39.43 -17.68 -16.28
C HIS A 97 -40.80 -17.31 -16.82
N ASP A 98 -41.22 -17.99 -17.90
CA ASP A 98 -42.54 -17.86 -18.52
C ASP A 98 -42.96 -16.42 -18.83
N GLY A 99 -42.02 -15.64 -19.37
CA GLY A 99 -42.31 -14.29 -19.85
C GLY A 99 -42.08 -13.18 -18.83
N ALA A 100 -41.62 -13.49 -17.61
CA ALA A 100 -41.50 -12.54 -16.50
C ALA A 100 -40.18 -12.71 -15.71
N ILE A 101 -39.73 -11.61 -15.11
CA ILE A 101 -38.65 -11.62 -14.10
C ILE A 101 -39.26 -12.16 -12.79
N LYS A 102 -38.67 -13.22 -12.23
CA LYS A 102 -39.16 -13.87 -11.00
C LYS A 102 -38.32 -13.53 -9.77
N ALA A 103 -37.01 -13.38 -9.96
CA ALA A 103 -36.08 -13.03 -8.90
C ALA A 103 -34.94 -12.20 -9.48
N VAL A 104 -34.36 -11.34 -8.64
CA VAL A 104 -33.13 -10.60 -8.96
C VAL A 104 -32.16 -10.78 -7.81
N TYR A 105 -30.94 -11.16 -8.15
CA TYR A 105 -29.80 -11.19 -7.26
C TYR A 105 -28.88 -10.01 -7.58
N HIS A 106 -28.37 -9.34 -6.56
CA HIS A 106 -27.40 -8.26 -6.69
C HIS A 106 -26.04 -8.76 -6.19
N LYS A 107 -24.98 -8.53 -6.97
CA LYS A 107 -23.60 -8.91 -6.64
C LYS A 107 -23.20 -8.35 -5.28
N VAL A 108 -22.63 -9.17 -4.42
CA VAL A 108 -22.30 -8.79 -3.04
C VAL A 108 -20.86 -8.31 -2.94
N PHE A 109 -19.92 -9.07 -3.51
CA PHE A 109 -18.52 -8.67 -3.53
C PHE A 109 -18.19 -7.89 -4.80
N LEU A 110 -17.95 -6.59 -4.63
CA LEU A 110 -17.58 -5.68 -5.73
C LEU A 110 -16.05 -5.54 -5.81
N PRO A 111 -15.38 -6.12 -6.83
CA PRO A 111 -13.94 -6.02 -6.99
C PRO A 111 -13.53 -4.57 -7.30
N ASN A 112 -12.46 -4.11 -6.64
CA ASN A 112 -11.92 -2.76 -6.81
C ASN A 112 -10.38 -2.77 -6.81
N TYR A 113 -9.81 -3.74 -7.50
CA TYR A 113 -8.38 -3.98 -7.65
C TYR A 113 -8.05 -4.36 -9.11
N GLY A 114 -6.80 -4.16 -9.52
CA GLY A 114 -6.35 -4.45 -10.88
C GLY A 114 -7.15 -3.65 -11.93
N VAL A 115 -7.86 -4.37 -12.81
CA VAL A 115 -8.67 -3.79 -13.89
C VAL A 115 -10.09 -3.41 -13.46
N PHE A 116 -10.50 -3.76 -12.24
CA PHE A 116 -11.86 -3.55 -11.75
C PHE A 116 -11.94 -2.31 -10.86
N ASP A 117 -12.96 -1.49 -11.10
CA ASP A 117 -13.33 -0.32 -10.30
C ASP A 117 -14.84 -0.39 -9.95
N GLU A 118 -15.40 -1.57 -9.65
CA GLU A 118 -16.86 -1.75 -9.54
C GLU A 118 -17.49 -0.94 -8.40
N ARG A 119 -16.75 -0.63 -7.33
CA ARG A 119 -17.24 0.23 -6.23
C ARG A 119 -17.40 1.70 -6.65
N ARG A 120 -16.85 2.10 -7.80
CA ARG A 120 -17.15 3.39 -8.43
C ARG A 120 -18.59 3.46 -8.92
N TYR A 121 -19.15 2.32 -9.33
CA TYR A 121 -20.39 2.26 -10.08
C TYR A 121 -21.54 1.63 -9.30
N PHE A 122 -21.29 0.56 -8.57
CA PHE A 122 -22.33 -0.28 -7.98
C PHE A 122 -22.32 -0.26 -6.46
N VAL A 123 -23.48 -0.58 -5.88
CA VAL A 123 -23.66 -0.88 -4.45
C VAL A 123 -23.73 -2.39 -4.23
N PRO A 124 -23.20 -2.94 -3.12
CA PRO A 124 -23.35 -4.35 -2.77
C PRO A 124 -24.80 -4.80 -2.59
N GLY A 125 -25.10 -6.01 -3.05
CA GLY A 125 -26.39 -6.67 -2.83
C GLY A 125 -26.59 -7.18 -1.39
N HIS A 126 -27.86 -7.42 -1.04
CA HIS A 126 -28.26 -7.92 0.28
C HIS A 126 -29.34 -9.03 0.22
N ARG A 127 -29.76 -9.45 -0.98
CA ARG A 127 -30.78 -10.49 -1.18
C ARG A 127 -30.16 -11.72 -1.81
N SER A 128 -30.61 -12.89 -1.38
CA SER A 128 -30.17 -14.18 -1.88
C SER A 128 -31.37 -15.07 -2.21
N PRO A 129 -32.06 -14.81 -3.33
CA PRO A 129 -33.21 -15.61 -3.72
C PRO A 129 -32.81 -17.03 -4.11
N ILE A 130 -33.55 -18.01 -3.59
CA ILE A 130 -33.45 -19.42 -3.96
C ILE A 130 -34.73 -19.80 -4.69
N VAL A 131 -34.59 -20.25 -5.93
CA VAL A 131 -35.70 -20.58 -6.83
C VAL A 131 -35.81 -22.09 -6.97
N GLU A 132 -36.94 -22.66 -6.57
CA GLU A 132 -37.25 -24.07 -6.82
C GLU A 132 -37.90 -24.21 -8.20
N LEU A 133 -37.17 -24.85 -9.10
CA LEU A 133 -37.59 -25.17 -10.47
C LEU A 133 -37.58 -26.69 -10.63
N ASP A 134 -38.74 -27.28 -10.91
CA ASP A 134 -38.90 -28.73 -11.16
C ASP A 134 -38.30 -29.62 -10.06
N GLY A 135 -38.39 -29.17 -8.81
CA GLY A 135 -37.85 -29.86 -7.63
C GLY A 135 -36.35 -29.70 -7.40
N VAL A 136 -35.66 -28.83 -8.14
CA VAL A 136 -34.26 -28.45 -7.89
C VAL A 136 -34.20 -27.01 -7.39
N ARG A 137 -33.50 -26.78 -6.27
CA ARG A 137 -33.31 -25.45 -5.71
C ARG A 137 -32.07 -24.77 -6.31
N VAL A 138 -32.30 -23.69 -7.04
CA VAL A 138 -31.30 -22.94 -7.81
C VAL A 138 -31.03 -21.60 -7.14
N ALA A 139 -29.76 -21.25 -6.94
CA ALA A 139 -29.35 -19.94 -6.46
C ALA A 139 -28.40 -19.26 -7.44
N MET A 140 -28.44 -17.92 -7.47
CA MET A 140 -27.64 -17.09 -8.37
C MET A 140 -26.53 -16.37 -7.60
N SER A 141 -25.38 -16.21 -8.23
CA SER A 141 -24.25 -15.41 -7.75
C SER A 141 -23.53 -14.77 -8.94
N VAL A 142 -22.73 -13.73 -8.70
CA VAL A 142 -22.03 -13.01 -9.78
C VAL A 142 -20.53 -12.98 -9.50
N CYS A 143 -19.77 -13.64 -10.38
CA CYS A 143 -18.33 -13.56 -10.53
C CYS A 143 -17.56 -13.63 -9.21
N GLU A 144 -17.10 -12.47 -8.72
CA GLU A 144 -16.34 -12.26 -7.49
C GLU A 144 -16.95 -12.98 -6.27
N ASP A 145 -18.27 -13.14 -6.23
CA ASP A 145 -18.98 -13.87 -5.17
C ASP A 145 -18.49 -15.32 -4.94
N CYS A 146 -17.95 -15.98 -5.97
CA CYS A 146 -17.46 -17.36 -5.90
C CYS A 146 -16.07 -17.48 -5.26
N TRP A 147 -15.27 -16.41 -5.30
CA TRP A 147 -13.87 -16.45 -4.84
C TRP A 147 -13.79 -16.50 -3.31
N PHE A 148 -14.79 -15.97 -2.62
CA PHE A 148 -14.82 -15.89 -1.15
C PHE A 148 -15.44 -17.15 -0.52
N PRO A 149 -14.72 -17.83 0.39
CA PRO A 149 -15.25 -19.02 1.08
C PRO A 149 -16.43 -18.67 1.98
N ALA A 150 -16.31 -17.63 2.79
CA ALA A 150 -17.39 -17.07 3.59
C ALA A 150 -18.23 -16.08 2.76
N GLY A 151 -18.81 -16.57 1.66
CA GLY A 151 -19.53 -15.75 0.68
C GLY A 151 -20.99 -16.16 0.43
N PRO A 152 -21.68 -15.48 -0.50
CA PRO A 152 -23.09 -15.73 -0.81
C PRO A 152 -23.37 -17.19 -1.19
N MET A 153 -22.44 -17.85 -1.89
CA MET A 153 -22.60 -19.24 -2.30
C MET A 153 -22.62 -20.22 -1.12
N ALA A 154 -21.78 -20.00 -0.10
CA ALA A 154 -21.82 -20.82 1.13
C ALA A 154 -23.13 -20.62 1.89
N TRP A 155 -23.60 -19.36 1.96
CA TRP A 155 -24.88 -19.03 2.57
C TRP A 155 -26.05 -19.72 1.85
N GLN A 156 -26.08 -19.64 0.51
CA GLN A 156 -27.08 -20.30 -0.34
C GLN A 156 -27.08 -21.81 -0.18
N ALA A 157 -25.89 -22.44 -0.17
CA ALA A 157 -25.74 -23.88 0.03
C ALA A 157 -26.24 -24.32 1.41
N SER A 158 -25.90 -23.58 2.47
CA SER A 158 -26.40 -23.88 3.83
C SER A 158 -27.92 -23.74 3.97
N HIS A 159 -28.54 -22.91 3.12
CA HIS A 159 -29.99 -22.79 3.00
C HIS A 159 -30.60 -23.80 2.01
N GLY A 160 -29.82 -24.77 1.53
CA GLY A 160 -30.25 -25.92 0.75
C GLY A 160 -30.35 -25.70 -0.76
N ALA A 161 -29.61 -24.74 -1.32
CA ALA A 161 -29.41 -24.66 -2.76
C ALA A 161 -28.65 -25.90 -3.27
N GLN A 162 -29.12 -26.48 -4.37
CA GLN A 162 -28.57 -27.69 -4.99
C GLN A 162 -27.82 -27.40 -6.29
N LEU A 163 -28.16 -26.30 -6.95
CA LEU A 163 -27.45 -25.75 -8.11
C LEU A 163 -27.10 -24.29 -7.83
N LEU A 164 -25.80 -23.99 -7.83
CA LEU A 164 -25.27 -22.64 -7.69
C LEU A 164 -24.84 -22.15 -9.06
N VAL A 165 -25.57 -21.17 -9.60
CA VAL A 165 -25.24 -20.52 -10.87
C VAL A 165 -24.39 -19.30 -10.59
N ASN A 166 -23.16 -19.31 -11.08
CA ASN A 166 -22.24 -18.19 -10.99
C ASN A 166 -21.98 -17.63 -12.40
N ILE A 167 -22.43 -16.39 -12.64
CA ILE A 167 -22.27 -15.71 -13.94
C ILE A 167 -21.07 -14.76 -13.89
N ASN A 168 -20.23 -14.74 -14.93
CA ASN A 168 -18.90 -14.12 -14.87
C ASN A 168 -18.57 -13.22 -16.06
N GLY A 169 -17.87 -12.14 -15.77
CA GLY A 169 -17.04 -11.34 -16.66
C GLY A 169 -15.59 -11.42 -16.20
N SER A 170 -15.05 -12.64 -16.11
CA SER A 170 -13.69 -12.88 -15.62
C SER A 170 -12.69 -12.69 -16.77
N PRO A 171 -11.86 -11.64 -16.76
CA PRO A 171 -10.89 -11.40 -17.82
C PRO A 171 -9.76 -12.43 -17.78
N TYR A 172 -9.18 -12.65 -18.94
CA TYR A 172 -8.02 -13.47 -19.19
C TYR A 172 -6.75 -12.85 -18.59
N HIS A 173 -5.93 -13.70 -18.02
CA HIS A 173 -4.48 -13.57 -18.07
C HIS A 173 -3.89 -14.98 -18.17
N TYR A 174 -2.68 -15.07 -18.67
CA TYR A 174 -1.96 -16.32 -18.83
C TYR A 174 -1.89 -17.08 -17.50
N GLY A 175 -2.20 -18.38 -17.56
CA GLY A 175 -2.18 -19.29 -16.41
C GLY A 175 -3.36 -19.17 -15.45
N LYS A 176 -4.36 -18.32 -15.70
CA LYS A 176 -5.52 -18.13 -14.79
C LYS A 176 -6.45 -19.34 -14.71
N ARG A 177 -6.58 -20.08 -15.83
CA ARG A 177 -7.60 -21.13 -16.02
C ARG A 177 -7.55 -22.23 -14.97
N GLN A 178 -6.42 -22.92 -14.85
CA GLN A 178 -6.31 -24.10 -13.96
C GLN A 178 -6.57 -23.75 -12.48
N PRO A 179 -5.97 -22.68 -11.90
CA PRO A 179 -6.29 -22.27 -10.53
C PRO A 179 -7.78 -21.91 -10.33
N ARG A 180 -8.39 -21.25 -11.33
CA ARG A 180 -9.82 -20.91 -11.30
C ARG A 180 -10.68 -22.17 -11.26
N GLU A 181 -10.46 -23.12 -12.17
CA GLU A 181 -11.23 -24.37 -12.22
C GLU A 181 -11.05 -25.19 -10.94
N ALA A 182 -9.83 -25.27 -10.40
CA ALA A 182 -9.56 -25.95 -9.14
C ALA A 182 -10.31 -25.30 -7.97
N MET A 183 -10.34 -23.96 -7.91
CA MET A 183 -11.08 -23.21 -6.91
C MET A 183 -12.58 -23.46 -7.01
N VAL A 184 -13.17 -23.34 -8.22
CA VAL A 184 -14.61 -23.54 -8.44
C VAL A 184 -15.02 -25.00 -8.16
N GLY A 185 -14.20 -25.97 -8.57
CA GLY A 185 -14.40 -27.38 -8.23
C GLY A 185 -14.35 -27.62 -6.72
N GLY A 186 -13.42 -26.95 -6.02
CA GLY A 186 -13.36 -26.93 -4.56
C GLY A 186 -14.66 -26.42 -3.93
N ARG A 187 -15.23 -25.33 -4.44
CA ARG A 187 -16.54 -24.79 -3.99
C ARG A 187 -17.66 -25.81 -4.16
N ALA A 188 -17.74 -26.47 -5.32
CA ALA A 188 -18.76 -27.46 -5.58
C ALA A 188 -18.67 -28.66 -4.61
N ALA A 189 -17.45 -29.12 -4.33
CA ALA A 189 -17.20 -30.18 -3.35
C ALA A 189 -17.54 -29.74 -1.91
N ASP A 190 -17.07 -28.56 -1.50
CA ASP A 190 -17.26 -28.01 -0.15
C ASP A 190 -18.75 -27.81 0.16
N TYR A 191 -19.52 -27.33 -0.82
CA TYR A 191 -20.94 -27.02 -0.67
C TYR A 191 -21.85 -28.24 -0.94
N GLY A 192 -21.31 -29.31 -1.51
CA GLY A 192 -22.07 -30.50 -1.92
C GLY A 192 -23.18 -30.17 -2.92
N ALA A 193 -22.97 -29.16 -3.75
CA ALA A 193 -23.92 -28.64 -4.73
C ALA A 193 -23.27 -28.61 -6.12
N PHE A 194 -24.09 -28.68 -7.17
CA PHE A 194 -23.58 -28.42 -8.53
C PHE A 194 -23.20 -26.94 -8.66
N VAL A 195 -22.11 -26.65 -9.36
CA VAL A 195 -21.72 -25.28 -9.68
C VAL A 195 -21.68 -25.11 -11.19
N ALA A 196 -22.54 -24.22 -11.67
CA ALA A 196 -22.60 -23.76 -13.05
C ALA A 196 -21.81 -22.46 -13.19
N TRP A 197 -20.61 -22.53 -13.76
CA TRP A 197 -19.74 -21.37 -13.97
C TRP A 197 -19.79 -20.94 -15.44
N VAL A 198 -20.53 -19.86 -15.72
CA VAL A 198 -20.66 -19.31 -17.09
C VAL A 198 -19.92 -18.00 -17.20
N ASN A 199 -19.05 -17.88 -18.20
CA ASN A 199 -18.22 -16.71 -18.41
C ASN A 199 -18.42 -16.14 -19.82
N THR A 200 -18.22 -14.84 -19.94
CA THR A 200 -18.20 -14.19 -21.24
C THR A 200 -16.93 -14.55 -22.02
N VAL A 201 -16.96 -14.37 -23.33
CA VAL A 201 -15.82 -14.60 -24.23
C VAL A 201 -15.74 -13.44 -25.21
N GLY A 202 -14.53 -13.01 -25.58
CA GLY A 202 -14.35 -11.90 -26.54
C GLY A 202 -13.39 -10.83 -26.06
N GLY A 203 -12.99 -9.94 -26.97
CA GLY A 203 -12.20 -8.75 -26.68
C GLY A 203 -13.08 -7.53 -26.33
N GLN A 204 -12.64 -6.73 -25.36
CA GLN A 204 -13.19 -5.42 -25.02
C GLN A 204 -12.05 -4.48 -24.64
N ASP A 205 -11.74 -3.52 -25.51
CA ASP A 205 -10.62 -2.59 -25.37
C ASP A 205 -9.28 -3.30 -25.12
N GLU A 206 -8.75 -3.23 -23.89
CA GLU A 206 -7.51 -3.90 -23.49
C GLU A 206 -7.75 -5.34 -22.97
N LEU A 207 -8.98 -5.66 -22.56
CA LEU A 207 -9.30 -6.94 -21.94
C LEU A 207 -9.71 -7.97 -22.98
N VAL A 208 -9.37 -9.22 -22.70
CA VAL A 208 -9.91 -10.39 -23.39
C VAL A 208 -10.57 -11.28 -22.35
N PHE A 209 -11.71 -11.84 -22.68
CA PHE A 209 -12.40 -12.83 -21.88
C PHE A 209 -12.24 -14.19 -22.55
N ASP A 210 -11.77 -15.18 -21.79
CA ASP A 210 -11.37 -16.49 -22.30
C ASP A 210 -12.53 -17.47 -22.46
N GLY A 211 -13.70 -17.13 -21.93
CA GLY A 211 -14.79 -18.08 -21.82
C GLY A 211 -14.43 -19.18 -20.83
N ASN A 212 -14.18 -20.39 -21.34
CA ASN A 212 -13.90 -21.61 -20.55
C ASN A 212 -15.03 -21.92 -19.54
N SER A 213 -16.28 -21.68 -19.94
CA SER A 213 -17.45 -21.98 -19.11
C SER A 213 -17.48 -23.48 -18.76
N ALA A 214 -17.85 -23.80 -17.52
CA ALA A 214 -17.69 -25.13 -16.96
C ALA A 214 -18.81 -25.50 -15.98
N MET A 215 -19.12 -26.79 -15.91
CA MET A 215 -20.05 -27.37 -14.94
C MET A 215 -19.31 -28.34 -14.03
N PHE A 216 -19.50 -28.20 -12.72
CA PHE A 216 -18.92 -29.08 -11.70
C PHE A 216 -20.02 -29.83 -10.95
N ASP A 217 -19.80 -31.12 -10.71
CA ASP A 217 -20.68 -31.92 -9.85
C ASP A 217 -20.46 -31.62 -8.36
N ARG A 218 -21.36 -32.14 -7.52
CA ARG A 218 -21.32 -32.02 -6.06
C ARG A 218 -20.09 -32.62 -5.36
N HIS A 219 -19.21 -33.29 -6.12
CA HIS A 219 -17.93 -33.82 -5.63
C HIS A 219 -16.74 -33.01 -6.15
N GLY A 220 -17.00 -31.86 -6.80
CA GLY A 220 -15.98 -31.00 -7.38
C GLY A 220 -15.42 -31.48 -8.70
N ARG A 221 -16.02 -32.50 -9.33
CA ARG A 221 -15.54 -33.04 -10.61
C ARG A 221 -16.10 -32.24 -11.77
N LEU A 222 -15.25 -31.87 -12.71
CA LEU A 222 -15.63 -31.22 -13.97
C LEU A 222 -16.44 -32.20 -14.83
N ILE A 223 -17.69 -31.84 -15.18
CA ILE A 223 -18.61 -32.69 -15.96
C ILE A 223 -19.01 -32.11 -17.32
N ALA A 224 -18.76 -30.82 -17.55
CA ALA A 224 -18.85 -30.19 -18.87
C ALA A 224 -17.88 -29.00 -18.95
N HIS A 225 -17.31 -28.76 -20.13
CA HIS A 225 -16.36 -27.66 -20.38
C HIS A 225 -16.51 -27.13 -21.81
N ALA A 226 -16.61 -25.80 -21.95
CA ALA A 226 -16.76 -25.09 -23.22
C ALA A 226 -15.40 -24.85 -23.89
N ASP A 227 -15.39 -24.56 -25.20
CA ASP A 227 -14.15 -24.22 -25.90
C ASP A 227 -13.56 -22.89 -25.39
N SER A 228 -12.22 -22.77 -25.38
CA SER A 228 -11.54 -21.52 -25.05
C SER A 228 -11.67 -20.49 -26.18
N PHE A 229 -11.84 -19.21 -25.85
CA PHE A 229 -11.76 -18.08 -26.79
C PHE A 229 -12.77 -18.04 -27.95
N VAL A 230 -13.83 -18.87 -27.92
CA VAL A 230 -14.91 -18.86 -28.92
C VAL A 230 -16.29 -18.88 -28.26
N PRO A 231 -17.33 -18.27 -28.87
CA PRO A 231 -18.71 -18.45 -28.42
C PRO A 231 -19.14 -19.93 -28.48
N ASP A 232 -19.81 -20.41 -27.44
CA ASP A 232 -20.18 -21.83 -27.30
C ASP A 232 -21.43 -21.99 -26.42
N MET A 233 -22.07 -23.16 -26.47
CA MET A 233 -23.14 -23.53 -25.55
C MET A 233 -22.99 -24.99 -25.13
N ILE A 234 -22.71 -25.20 -23.84
CA ILE A 234 -22.63 -26.54 -23.26
C ILE A 234 -23.92 -26.89 -22.53
N VAL A 235 -24.36 -28.13 -22.67
CA VAL A 235 -25.61 -28.63 -22.07
C VAL A 235 -25.31 -29.87 -21.24
N CYS A 236 -25.86 -29.93 -20.03
CA CYS A 236 -25.65 -31.00 -19.07
C CYS A 236 -26.96 -31.38 -18.38
N ASP A 237 -27.17 -32.67 -18.16
CA ASP A 237 -28.26 -33.18 -17.33
C ASP A 237 -27.75 -33.34 -15.89
N ILE A 238 -28.42 -32.69 -14.93
CA ILE A 238 -28.12 -32.81 -13.49
C ILE A 238 -29.24 -33.56 -12.77
N ASP A 239 -28.85 -34.43 -11.84
CA ASP A 239 -29.73 -35.08 -10.87
C ASP A 239 -29.37 -34.57 -9.48
N ALA A 240 -30.20 -33.67 -8.97
CA ALA A 240 -29.90 -32.96 -7.73
C ALA A 240 -29.90 -33.90 -6.51
N GLY A 241 -30.68 -35.00 -6.53
CA GLY A 241 -30.81 -35.95 -5.42
C GLY A 241 -31.04 -35.31 -4.04
N PRO A 242 -30.99 -36.09 -2.95
CA PRO A 242 -30.77 -35.51 -1.62
C PRO A 242 -29.34 -34.92 -1.54
N PRO A 243 -29.10 -33.92 -0.66
CA PRO A 243 -27.76 -33.36 -0.44
C PRO A 243 -26.75 -34.49 -0.16
N ALA A 244 -25.60 -34.48 -0.84
CA ALA A 244 -24.56 -35.50 -0.62
C ALA A 244 -23.96 -35.34 0.79
N HIS A 245 -23.49 -36.43 1.42
CA HIS A 245 -22.86 -36.36 2.74
C HIS A 245 -21.67 -35.36 2.74
N HIS A 246 -21.82 -34.28 3.50
CA HIS A 246 -20.88 -33.15 3.58
C HIS A 246 -19.93 -33.30 4.77
N ASP A 247 -18.78 -32.63 4.70
CA ASP A 247 -18.09 -32.17 5.92
C ASP A 247 -18.88 -30.98 6.50
N ALA A 248 -19.96 -31.31 7.22
CA ALA A 248 -20.92 -30.33 7.72
C ALA A 248 -20.28 -29.27 8.63
N GLU A 249 -19.08 -29.53 9.17
CA GLU A 249 -18.35 -28.61 10.02
C GLU A 249 -17.74 -27.45 9.22
N LYS A 250 -17.16 -27.72 8.05
CA LYS A 250 -16.56 -26.69 7.20
C LYS A 250 -17.61 -25.77 6.58
N LEU A 251 -18.69 -26.32 6.02
CA LEU A 251 -19.81 -25.52 5.48
C LEU A 251 -20.47 -24.69 6.58
N ARG A 252 -20.61 -25.23 7.80
CA ARG A 252 -21.11 -24.44 8.94
C ARG A 252 -20.17 -23.30 9.28
N HIS A 253 -18.86 -23.52 9.37
CA HIS A 253 -17.91 -22.46 9.67
C HIS A 253 -17.94 -21.35 8.61
N GLU A 254 -17.91 -21.72 7.32
CA GLU A 254 -17.97 -20.75 6.23
C GLU A 254 -19.32 -20.01 6.18
N SER A 255 -20.43 -20.70 6.46
CA SER A 255 -21.77 -20.10 6.54
C SER A 255 -21.95 -19.22 7.78
N ASP A 256 -21.46 -19.63 8.95
CA ASP A 256 -21.48 -18.84 10.19
C ASP A 256 -20.67 -17.55 10.02
N ALA A 257 -19.55 -17.61 9.30
CA ALA A 257 -18.79 -16.43 8.91
C ALA A 257 -19.55 -15.57 7.88
N ALA A 258 -20.25 -16.19 6.92
CA ALA A 258 -21.09 -15.51 5.94
C ALA A 258 -22.38 -14.92 6.54
N ALA A 259 -22.81 -15.37 7.73
CA ALA A 259 -23.99 -14.84 8.43
C ALA A 259 -23.85 -13.33 8.74
N GLY A 260 -22.62 -12.83 8.86
CA GLY A 260 -22.32 -11.40 8.99
C GLY A 260 -22.58 -10.56 7.74
N LEU A 261 -22.96 -11.18 6.61
CA LEU A 261 -23.38 -10.49 5.38
C LEU A 261 -24.89 -10.15 5.36
N GLU A 262 -25.66 -10.59 6.37
CA GLU A 262 -27.10 -10.31 6.52
C GLU A 262 -28.00 -10.69 5.33
N LEU A 263 -27.55 -11.60 4.46
CA LEU A 263 -28.24 -11.89 3.20
C LEU A 263 -29.64 -12.45 3.44
N GLU A 264 -30.66 -11.71 2.98
CA GLU A 264 -32.06 -12.12 3.07
C GLU A 264 -32.33 -13.25 2.07
N VAL A 265 -32.57 -14.45 2.60
CA VAL A 265 -32.94 -15.61 1.79
C VAL A 265 -34.44 -15.62 1.55
N THR A 266 -34.84 -15.63 0.29
CA THR A 266 -36.24 -15.76 -0.11
C THR A 266 -36.44 -17.02 -0.95
N ASP A 267 -37.34 -17.90 -0.52
CA ASP A 267 -37.70 -19.10 -1.26
C ASP A 267 -38.85 -18.85 -2.23
N LEU A 268 -38.62 -19.17 -3.51
CA LEU A 268 -39.59 -18.99 -4.59
C LEU A 268 -39.85 -20.34 -5.27
N GLN A 269 -41.08 -20.84 -5.18
CA GLN A 269 -41.47 -22.08 -5.84
C GLN A 269 -42.16 -21.77 -7.18
N LEU A 270 -41.56 -22.19 -8.30
CA LEU A 270 -42.08 -21.92 -9.65
C LEU A 270 -42.84 -23.10 -10.25
N SER A 271 -42.37 -24.33 -10.05
CA SER A 271 -43.03 -25.55 -10.55
C SER A 271 -42.81 -26.74 -9.60
N SER A 272 -43.80 -27.65 -9.53
CA SER A 272 -43.75 -28.84 -8.68
C SER A 272 -43.14 -30.04 -9.40
N ALA A 273 -42.35 -30.87 -8.70
CA ALA A 273 -41.71 -32.08 -9.27
C ALA A 273 -42.66 -33.07 -9.99
N SER A 274 -43.98 -33.01 -9.75
CA SER A 274 -44.96 -33.90 -10.40
C SER A 274 -45.17 -33.64 -11.90
N THR A 275 -44.60 -32.57 -12.48
CA THR A 275 -44.73 -32.22 -13.91
C THR A 275 -43.53 -32.59 -14.78
N VAL A 276 -42.47 -33.15 -14.20
CA VAL A 276 -41.21 -33.45 -14.91
C VAL A 276 -41.38 -34.64 -15.86
N ARG A 277 -41.31 -34.40 -17.17
CA ARG A 277 -41.26 -35.48 -18.17
C ARG A 277 -39.84 -36.03 -18.25
N PRO A 278 -39.65 -37.37 -18.24
CA PRO A 278 -38.33 -37.96 -18.45
C PRO A 278 -37.79 -37.57 -19.83
N LYS A 279 -36.54 -37.08 -19.86
CA LYS A 279 -35.83 -36.67 -21.08
C LYS A 279 -34.78 -37.73 -21.45
N PRO A 280 -34.52 -37.96 -22.74
CA PRO A 280 -33.39 -38.78 -23.17
C PRO A 280 -32.09 -38.17 -22.65
N PRO A 281 -31.16 -38.94 -22.06
CA PRO A 281 -29.91 -38.39 -21.53
C PRO A 281 -29.07 -37.74 -22.64
N MET A 282 -28.46 -36.60 -22.32
CA MET A 282 -27.58 -35.86 -23.22
C MET A 282 -26.12 -36.02 -22.77
N GLN A 283 -25.23 -36.33 -23.70
CA GLN A 283 -23.80 -36.40 -23.41
C GLN A 283 -23.23 -34.97 -23.32
N PRO A 284 -22.68 -34.56 -22.17
CA PRO A 284 -22.11 -33.22 -22.03
C PRO A 284 -20.83 -33.08 -22.86
N LYS A 285 -20.62 -31.88 -23.42
CA LYS A 285 -19.38 -31.54 -24.12
C LYS A 285 -18.22 -31.39 -23.12
N MET A 286 -17.07 -31.93 -23.47
CA MET A 286 -15.82 -31.77 -22.72
C MET A 286 -14.73 -31.29 -23.68
N ALA A 287 -14.61 -29.97 -23.82
CA ALA A 287 -13.56 -29.36 -24.63
C ALA A 287 -12.17 -29.58 -24.01
N THR A 288 -11.14 -29.68 -24.86
CA THR A 288 -9.74 -29.64 -24.41
C THR A 288 -9.28 -28.19 -24.39
N PRO A 289 -8.95 -27.61 -23.23
CA PRO A 289 -8.57 -26.20 -23.15
C PRO A 289 -7.22 -25.94 -23.83
N LEU A 290 -7.04 -24.72 -24.34
CA LEU A 290 -5.74 -24.29 -24.86
C LEU A 290 -4.75 -24.05 -23.72
N GLU A 291 -3.46 -24.35 -23.97
CA GLU A 291 -2.38 -24.16 -23.00
C GLU A 291 -1.11 -23.60 -23.69
N GLY A 292 -0.23 -22.97 -22.90
CA GLY A 292 1.06 -22.46 -23.37
C GLY A 292 0.92 -21.36 -24.43
N ALA A 293 1.80 -21.37 -25.44
CA ALA A 293 1.78 -20.39 -26.51
C ALA A 293 0.46 -20.35 -27.30
N ALA A 294 -0.25 -21.47 -27.41
CA ALA A 294 -1.54 -21.54 -28.11
C ALA A 294 -2.63 -20.72 -27.41
N GLU A 295 -2.64 -20.74 -26.08
CA GLU A 295 -3.56 -19.98 -25.23
C GLU A 295 -3.32 -18.47 -25.40
N ILE A 296 -2.06 -18.04 -25.30
CA ILE A 296 -1.67 -16.63 -25.46
C ILE A 296 -2.00 -16.14 -26.87
N TYR A 297 -1.64 -16.92 -27.89
CA TYR A 297 -1.88 -16.54 -29.28
C TYR A 297 -3.38 -16.36 -29.57
N ALA A 298 -4.23 -17.30 -29.11
CA ALA A 298 -5.67 -17.21 -29.27
C ALA A 298 -6.26 -15.96 -28.58
N ALA A 299 -5.78 -15.62 -27.37
CA ALA A 299 -6.22 -14.42 -26.68
C ALA A 299 -5.91 -13.14 -27.48
N VAL A 300 -4.70 -13.03 -28.04
CA VAL A 300 -4.25 -11.84 -28.77
C VAL A 300 -4.94 -11.72 -30.13
N VAL A 301 -5.17 -12.84 -30.82
CA VAL A 301 -5.99 -12.89 -32.05
C VAL A 301 -7.42 -12.44 -31.76
N LEU A 302 -8.06 -12.99 -30.72
CA LEU A 302 -9.43 -12.63 -30.35
C LEU A 302 -9.56 -11.16 -29.96
N GLY A 303 -8.65 -10.65 -29.14
CA GLY A 303 -8.61 -9.24 -28.74
C GLY A 303 -8.46 -8.31 -29.93
N THR A 304 -7.56 -8.65 -30.86
CA THR A 304 -7.34 -7.88 -32.09
C THR A 304 -8.57 -7.91 -33.00
N HIS A 305 -9.14 -9.10 -33.26
CA HIS A 305 -10.34 -9.27 -34.08
C HIS A 305 -11.51 -8.43 -33.53
N ASP A 306 -11.80 -8.57 -32.24
CA ASP A 306 -12.95 -7.91 -31.63
C ASP A 306 -12.79 -6.41 -31.53
N TYR A 307 -11.59 -5.90 -31.25
CA TYR A 307 -11.34 -4.46 -31.25
C TYR A 307 -11.66 -3.84 -32.62
N MET A 308 -11.23 -4.47 -33.72
CA MET A 308 -11.53 -3.96 -35.06
C MET A 308 -13.01 -4.05 -35.39
N ARG A 309 -13.59 -5.25 -35.21
CA ARG A 309 -14.99 -5.53 -35.58
C ARG A 309 -15.96 -4.66 -34.78
N LYS A 310 -15.80 -4.57 -33.46
CA LYS A 310 -16.71 -3.83 -32.57
C LYS A 310 -16.62 -2.30 -32.76
N GLN A 311 -15.47 -1.79 -33.20
CA GLN A 311 -15.29 -0.39 -33.60
C GLN A 311 -15.71 -0.10 -35.05
N GLY A 312 -15.98 -1.13 -35.86
CA GLY A 312 -16.39 -1.00 -37.26
C GLY A 312 -15.25 -0.89 -38.27
N PHE A 313 -13.98 -1.08 -37.86
CA PHE A 313 -12.85 -1.10 -38.76
C PHE A 313 -12.79 -2.41 -39.56
N GLN A 314 -12.60 -2.27 -40.88
CA GLN A 314 -12.53 -3.42 -41.79
C GLN A 314 -11.10 -3.78 -42.19
N LYS A 315 -10.16 -2.82 -42.15
CA LYS A 315 -8.78 -3.01 -42.59
C LYS A 315 -7.78 -2.33 -41.66
N VAL A 316 -6.59 -2.93 -41.58
CA VAL A 316 -5.48 -2.45 -40.76
C VAL A 316 -4.25 -2.14 -41.60
N VAL A 317 -3.43 -1.22 -41.13
CA VAL A 317 -2.14 -0.89 -41.72
C VAL A 317 -1.02 -1.08 -40.71
N ILE A 318 0.08 -1.73 -41.13
CA ILE A 318 1.19 -2.14 -40.26
C ILE A 318 2.50 -1.68 -40.88
N GLY A 319 3.37 -1.05 -40.09
CA GLY A 319 4.75 -0.77 -40.50
C GLY A 319 5.58 -2.05 -40.52
N MET A 320 6.04 -2.48 -41.69
CA MET A 320 6.83 -3.70 -41.85
C MET A 320 8.32 -3.37 -41.80
N SER A 321 8.96 -3.71 -40.67
CA SER A 321 10.39 -3.46 -40.44
C SER A 321 11.31 -4.59 -40.93
N GLY A 322 10.74 -5.78 -41.17
CA GLY A 322 11.51 -7.01 -41.33
C GLY A 322 11.99 -7.62 -40.01
N GLY A 323 11.67 -6.99 -38.87
CA GLY A 323 11.90 -7.49 -37.53
C GLY A 323 10.74 -8.35 -37.00
N VAL A 324 11.03 -9.08 -35.92
CA VAL A 324 10.14 -10.09 -35.33
C VAL A 324 8.81 -9.52 -34.85
N ASP A 325 8.77 -8.32 -34.26
CA ASP A 325 7.54 -7.78 -33.67
C ASP A 325 6.53 -7.40 -34.75
N SER A 326 6.98 -6.73 -35.82
CA SER A 326 6.11 -6.43 -36.97
C SER A 326 5.66 -7.68 -37.71
N ALA A 327 6.49 -8.73 -37.76
CA ALA A 327 6.12 -10.00 -38.38
C ALA A 327 5.05 -10.74 -37.58
N LEU A 328 5.19 -10.81 -36.25
CA LEU A 328 4.17 -11.39 -35.37
C LEU A 328 2.87 -10.59 -35.40
N THR A 329 2.96 -9.25 -35.37
CA THR A 329 1.78 -8.37 -35.45
C THR A 329 1.02 -8.61 -36.77
N ALA A 330 1.73 -8.75 -37.90
CA ALA A 330 1.12 -9.07 -39.18
C ALA A 330 0.46 -10.45 -39.19
N ALA A 331 1.13 -11.48 -38.64
CA ALA A 331 0.57 -12.83 -38.57
C ALA A 331 -0.73 -12.86 -37.73
N ILE A 332 -0.73 -12.21 -36.56
CA ILE A 332 -1.91 -12.10 -35.70
C ILE A 332 -3.02 -11.34 -36.42
N ALA A 333 -2.71 -10.23 -37.09
CA ALA A 333 -3.70 -9.45 -37.82
C ALA A 333 -4.33 -10.24 -38.98
N CYS A 334 -3.54 -11.03 -39.72
CA CYS A 334 -4.04 -11.88 -40.79
C CYS A 334 -4.93 -13.00 -40.26
N ASP A 335 -4.56 -13.65 -39.15
CA ASP A 335 -5.38 -14.68 -38.53
C ASP A 335 -6.67 -14.10 -37.91
N ALA A 336 -6.62 -12.85 -37.44
CA ALA A 336 -7.75 -12.15 -36.87
C ALA A 336 -8.75 -11.66 -37.95
N LEU A 337 -8.26 -11.08 -39.06
CA LEU A 337 -9.09 -10.30 -39.98
C LEU A 337 -9.17 -10.87 -41.40
N GLY A 338 -8.36 -11.89 -41.72
CA GLY A 338 -8.10 -12.31 -43.09
C GLY A 338 -7.00 -11.46 -43.74
N PRO A 339 -6.10 -12.08 -44.53
CA PRO A 339 -4.93 -11.38 -45.09
C PRO A 339 -5.29 -10.27 -46.10
N GLU A 340 -6.45 -10.34 -46.76
CA GLU A 340 -6.96 -9.32 -47.67
C GLU A 340 -7.33 -7.99 -46.97
N ASN A 341 -7.43 -8.02 -45.64
CA ASN A 341 -7.75 -6.89 -44.78
C ASN A 341 -6.52 -6.32 -44.06
N VAL A 342 -5.34 -6.87 -44.33
CA VAL A 342 -4.06 -6.42 -43.74
C VAL A 342 -3.18 -5.80 -44.82
N ILE A 343 -2.73 -4.57 -44.57
CA ILE A 343 -1.80 -3.85 -45.45
C ILE A 343 -0.48 -3.63 -44.71
N GLY A 344 0.56 -4.34 -45.13
CA GLY A 344 1.94 -4.06 -44.74
C GLY A 344 2.49 -2.85 -45.50
N VAL A 345 3.29 -2.02 -44.82
CA VAL A 345 3.96 -0.87 -45.42
C VAL A 345 5.44 -0.90 -45.07
N ARG A 346 6.29 -1.14 -46.08
CA ARG A 346 7.74 -1.11 -45.97
C ARG A 346 8.24 0.31 -46.21
N MET A 347 8.98 0.85 -45.23
CA MET A 347 9.36 2.27 -45.17
C MET A 347 10.87 2.44 -45.00
N ALA A 348 11.60 2.23 -46.09
CA ALA A 348 13.07 2.15 -46.10
C ALA A 348 13.74 3.51 -45.92
N SER A 349 14.84 3.53 -45.17
CA SER A 349 15.78 4.66 -45.04
C SER A 349 17.13 4.31 -45.69
N ARG A 350 18.04 5.28 -45.80
CA ARG A 350 19.45 5.03 -46.15
C ARG A 350 20.19 4.01 -45.25
N HIS A 351 19.66 3.70 -44.06
CA HIS A 351 20.27 2.74 -43.12
C HIS A 351 19.60 1.36 -43.12
N THR A 352 18.48 1.21 -43.82
CA THR A 352 17.72 -0.05 -43.84
C THR A 352 18.47 -1.11 -44.65
N SER A 353 18.66 -2.30 -44.06
CA SER A 353 19.40 -3.39 -44.73
C SER A 353 18.57 -4.07 -45.82
N HIS A 354 19.25 -4.63 -46.84
CA HIS A 354 18.57 -5.40 -47.88
C HIS A 354 17.83 -6.61 -47.29
N GLU A 355 18.43 -7.27 -46.31
CA GLU A 355 17.87 -8.43 -45.62
C GLU A 355 16.57 -8.09 -44.89
N SER A 356 16.49 -6.94 -44.21
CA SER A 356 15.25 -6.46 -43.58
C SER A 356 14.15 -6.19 -44.61
N LEU A 357 14.50 -5.67 -45.79
CA LEU A 357 13.52 -5.47 -46.87
C LEU A 357 13.01 -6.79 -47.46
N GLU A 358 13.91 -7.76 -47.68
CA GLU A 358 13.55 -9.11 -48.12
C GLU A 358 12.66 -9.82 -47.11
N ASP A 359 13.03 -9.79 -45.82
CA ASP A 359 12.30 -10.46 -44.75
C ASP A 359 10.87 -9.92 -44.62
N ALA A 360 10.69 -8.59 -44.71
CA ALA A 360 9.37 -7.97 -44.74
C ALA A 360 8.54 -8.44 -45.94
N GLY A 361 9.16 -8.59 -47.11
CA GLY A 361 8.55 -9.13 -48.32
C GLY A 361 8.09 -10.58 -48.16
N LEU A 362 8.98 -11.44 -47.64
CA LEU A 362 8.69 -12.85 -47.42
C LEU A 362 7.57 -13.07 -46.41
N VAL A 363 7.52 -12.28 -45.32
CA VAL A 363 6.39 -12.33 -44.37
C VAL A 363 5.08 -11.98 -45.07
N ALA A 364 5.07 -10.92 -45.89
CA ALA A 364 3.87 -10.51 -46.61
C ALA A 364 3.41 -11.57 -47.63
N GLU A 365 4.34 -12.16 -48.37
CA GLU A 365 4.09 -13.23 -49.32
C GLU A 365 3.55 -14.49 -48.65
N ASN A 366 4.20 -14.97 -47.57
CA ASN A 366 3.78 -16.16 -46.83
C ASN A 366 2.38 -16.01 -46.24
N LEU A 367 2.04 -14.81 -45.75
CA LEU A 367 0.73 -14.52 -45.18
C LEU A 367 -0.33 -14.20 -46.24
N GLY A 368 0.07 -13.93 -47.50
CA GLY A 368 -0.84 -13.51 -48.58
C GLY A 368 -1.40 -12.10 -48.40
N MET A 369 -0.73 -11.23 -47.64
CA MET A 369 -1.19 -9.86 -47.37
C MET A 369 -0.63 -8.85 -48.37
N GLN A 370 -1.30 -7.71 -48.51
CA GLN A 370 -0.82 -6.63 -49.38
C GLN A 370 0.42 -5.97 -48.78
N LEU A 371 1.43 -5.67 -49.62
CA LEU A 371 2.61 -4.90 -49.24
C LEU A 371 2.74 -3.64 -50.10
N MET A 372 2.95 -2.50 -49.45
CA MET A 372 3.26 -1.21 -50.08
C MET A 372 4.68 -0.76 -49.75
N ASP A 373 5.30 -0.05 -50.68
CA ASP A 373 6.66 0.44 -50.58
C ASP A 373 6.73 1.96 -50.62
N PHE A 374 7.34 2.54 -49.59
CA PHE A 374 7.68 3.96 -49.56
C PHE A 374 9.12 4.15 -49.09
N SER A 375 9.85 5.09 -49.68
CA SER A 375 11.11 5.56 -49.12
C SER A 375 10.84 6.72 -48.17
N ILE A 376 11.43 6.68 -46.97
CA ILE A 376 11.42 7.84 -46.06
C ILE A 376 12.56 8.82 -46.36
N GLU A 377 13.41 8.52 -47.33
CA GLU A 377 14.61 9.29 -47.61
C GLU A 377 14.31 10.74 -48.01
N PRO A 378 13.42 11.03 -49.00
CA PRO A 378 13.10 12.42 -49.35
C PRO A 378 12.52 13.27 -48.20
N PRO A 379 11.52 12.81 -47.41
CA PRO A 379 11.06 13.60 -46.27
C PRO A 379 12.13 13.70 -45.16
N HIS A 380 12.99 12.69 -44.99
CA HIS A 380 14.08 12.75 -44.01
C HIS A 380 15.10 13.83 -44.37
N GLU A 381 15.57 13.86 -45.62
CA GLU A 381 16.43 14.94 -46.14
C GLU A 381 15.79 16.32 -45.98
N GLY A 382 14.47 16.42 -46.25
CA GLY A 382 13.73 17.66 -46.05
C GLY A 382 13.73 18.15 -44.60
N PHE A 383 13.58 17.25 -43.62
CA PHE A 383 13.72 17.60 -42.20
C PHE A 383 15.16 17.95 -41.81
N GLU A 384 16.16 17.23 -42.34
CA GLU A 384 17.58 17.55 -42.14
C GLU A 384 17.88 18.98 -42.64
N GLU A 385 17.38 19.37 -43.82
CA GLU A 385 17.56 20.71 -44.39
C GLU A 385 16.90 21.80 -43.53
N ILE A 386 15.65 21.57 -43.07
CA ILE A 386 14.92 22.51 -42.21
C ILE A 386 15.68 22.75 -40.89
N LEU A 387 16.25 21.69 -40.30
CA LEU A 387 16.91 21.75 -39.00
C LEU A 387 18.39 22.12 -39.10
N ALA A 388 19.01 22.05 -40.28
CA ALA A 388 20.43 22.32 -40.50
C ALA A 388 20.93 23.65 -39.91
N PRO A 389 20.21 24.80 -40.02
CA PRO A 389 20.68 26.05 -39.43
C PRO A 389 20.84 25.98 -37.91
N VAL A 390 20.01 25.20 -37.22
CA VAL A 390 19.99 25.06 -35.75
C VAL A 390 20.92 23.93 -35.28
N PHE A 391 21.05 22.86 -36.05
CA PHE A 391 21.90 21.71 -35.70
C PHE A 391 23.37 21.88 -36.09
N LYS A 392 23.71 22.97 -36.78
CA LYS A 392 25.09 23.26 -37.21
C LYS A 392 26.08 23.21 -36.05
N GLY A 393 27.10 22.35 -36.17
CA GLY A 393 28.16 22.18 -35.17
C GLY A 393 27.82 21.28 -33.99
N THR A 394 26.63 20.66 -33.99
CA THR A 394 26.25 19.63 -33.01
C THR A 394 26.66 18.23 -33.49
N THR A 395 26.73 17.26 -32.58
CA THR A 395 26.96 15.84 -32.92
C THR A 395 25.62 15.14 -33.13
N PRO A 396 25.42 14.42 -34.25
CA PRO A 396 24.20 13.65 -34.47
C PRO A 396 23.92 12.66 -33.34
N GLY A 397 22.65 12.49 -33.00
CA GLY A 397 22.23 11.57 -31.95
C GLY A 397 20.75 11.22 -32.02
N VAL A 398 20.12 11.12 -30.85
CA VAL A 398 18.74 10.62 -30.69
C VAL A 398 17.71 11.51 -31.41
N ALA A 399 18.01 12.78 -31.67
CA ALA A 399 17.11 13.68 -32.38
C ALA A 399 16.94 13.23 -33.85
N GLU A 400 18.05 13.04 -34.55
CA GLU A 400 18.11 12.57 -35.94
C GLU A 400 17.56 11.14 -36.06
N GLU A 401 17.95 10.24 -35.14
CA GLU A 401 17.41 8.88 -35.09
C GLU A 401 15.87 8.89 -34.98
N ASN A 402 15.30 9.75 -34.11
CA ASN A 402 13.86 9.82 -33.87
C ASN A 402 13.04 10.54 -34.95
N LEU A 403 13.66 11.24 -35.92
CA LEU A 403 12.91 11.81 -37.05
C LEU A 403 12.35 10.71 -37.95
N GLN A 404 13.16 9.69 -38.23
CA GLN A 404 12.80 8.57 -39.11
C GLN A 404 11.52 7.84 -38.68
N PRO A 405 11.37 7.34 -37.44
CA PRO A 405 10.13 6.68 -37.01
C PRO A 405 8.91 7.63 -37.00
N ARG A 406 9.09 8.94 -36.76
CA ARG A 406 7.99 9.92 -36.86
C ARG A 406 7.53 10.14 -38.30
N ILE A 407 8.45 10.14 -39.26
CA ILE A 407 8.12 10.17 -40.69
C ILE A 407 7.35 8.90 -41.08
N ARG A 408 7.82 7.72 -40.64
CA ARG A 408 7.11 6.45 -40.86
C ARG A 408 5.69 6.49 -40.31
N SER A 409 5.53 6.94 -39.06
CA SER A 409 4.23 7.13 -38.43
C SER A 409 3.33 8.09 -39.23
N THR A 410 3.89 9.19 -39.75
CA THR A 410 3.15 10.16 -40.56
C THR A 410 2.60 9.52 -41.84
N ILE A 411 3.38 8.65 -42.50
CA ILE A 411 2.93 7.91 -43.68
C ILE A 411 1.79 6.95 -43.31
N LEU A 412 1.96 6.14 -42.25
CA LEU A 412 0.94 5.19 -41.79
C LEU A 412 -0.38 5.90 -41.46
N HIS A 413 -0.32 7.03 -40.74
CA HIS A 413 -1.50 7.80 -40.38
C HIS A 413 -2.11 8.54 -41.58
N ALA A 414 -1.30 8.95 -42.57
CA ALA A 414 -1.83 9.49 -43.82
C ALA A 414 -2.66 8.46 -44.59
N LEU A 415 -2.20 7.20 -44.64
CA LEU A 415 -2.96 6.09 -45.23
C LEU A 415 -4.24 5.80 -44.42
N SER A 416 -4.12 5.71 -43.10
CA SER A 416 -5.25 5.54 -42.19
C SER A 416 -6.32 6.61 -42.39
N ASN A 417 -5.94 7.89 -42.38
CA ASN A 417 -6.86 9.01 -42.59
C ASN A 417 -7.50 9.00 -43.98
N LYS A 418 -6.75 8.61 -45.02
CA LYS A 418 -7.23 8.63 -46.40
C LYS A 418 -8.24 7.51 -46.68
N PHE A 419 -8.02 6.34 -46.12
CA PHE A 419 -8.76 5.13 -46.48
C PHE A 419 -9.62 4.56 -45.33
N GLY A 420 -9.58 5.17 -44.16
CA GLY A 420 -10.33 4.71 -42.98
C GLY A 420 -9.74 3.43 -42.35
N TYR A 421 -8.45 3.16 -42.56
CA TYR A 421 -7.75 2.04 -41.91
C TYR A 421 -7.39 2.43 -40.48
N ILE A 422 -7.03 1.45 -39.66
CA ILE A 422 -6.42 1.68 -38.35
C ILE A 422 -4.98 1.20 -38.32
N VAL A 423 -4.10 2.01 -37.72
CA VAL A 423 -2.68 1.69 -37.59
C VAL A 423 -2.47 0.74 -36.41
N LEU A 424 -1.85 -0.42 -36.64
CA LEU A 424 -1.38 -1.28 -35.55
C LEU A 424 0.08 -0.96 -35.24
N SER A 425 0.33 -0.55 -34.01
CA SER A 425 1.70 -0.39 -33.51
C SER A 425 2.26 -1.75 -33.07
N THR A 426 3.57 -1.90 -33.22
CA THR A 426 4.26 -3.21 -33.08
C THR A 426 5.14 -3.28 -31.84
N GLY A 427 5.09 -2.28 -30.95
CA GLY A 427 5.91 -2.25 -29.74
C GLY A 427 5.48 -3.33 -28.73
N ASN A 428 6.46 -4.06 -28.20
CA ASN A 428 6.24 -5.11 -27.20
C ASN A 428 6.37 -4.57 -25.75
N LYS A 429 6.00 -5.38 -24.76
CA LYS A 429 6.03 -5.01 -23.33
C LYS A 429 7.43 -4.60 -22.87
N SER A 430 8.48 -5.26 -23.32
CA SER A 430 9.86 -4.99 -22.91
C SER A 430 10.34 -3.61 -23.39
N GLU A 431 10.01 -3.27 -24.64
CA GLU A 431 10.31 -1.98 -25.27
C GLU A 431 9.50 -0.85 -24.62
N LEU A 432 8.19 -1.06 -24.45
CA LEU A 432 7.30 -0.09 -23.79
C LEU A 432 7.69 0.13 -22.32
N ALA A 433 8.03 -0.93 -21.59
CA ALA A 433 8.48 -0.85 -20.20
C ALA A 433 9.72 0.01 -20.07
N THR A 434 10.74 -0.24 -20.88
CA THR A 434 12.02 0.50 -20.80
C THR A 434 11.97 1.85 -21.50
N GLY A 435 10.90 2.14 -22.25
CA GLY A 435 10.76 3.33 -23.08
C GLY A 435 11.69 3.33 -24.29
N TYR A 436 12.11 2.15 -24.74
CA TYR A 436 12.86 1.93 -25.97
C TYR A 436 11.91 2.01 -27.17
N GLY A 437 11.57 3.24 -27.53
CA GLY A 437 10.62 3.57 -28.58
C GLY A 437 10.46 5.07 -28.72
N THR A 438 9.96 5.49 -29.87
CA THR A 438 9.81 6.90 -30.23
C THR A 438 8.36 7.35 -30.07
N LEU A 439 8.14 8.33 -29.19
CA LEU A 439 6.85 9.01 -29.10
C LEU A 439 6.47 9.63 -30.45
N TYR A 440 5.24 9.35 -30.87
CA TYR A 440 4.68 9.73 -32.17
C TYR A 440 5.38 9.09 -33.37
N GLY A 441 6.29 8.13 -33.13
CA GLY A 441 6.94 7.29 -34.12
C GLY A 441 6.37 5.87 -34.07
N ASP A 442 7.23 4.89 -33.77
CA ASP A 442 6.86 3.48 -33.63
C ASP A 442 5.79 3.20 -32.55
N MET A 443 5.72 4.04 -31.51
CA MET A 443 4.70 3.93 -30.47
C MET A 443 3.31 4.44 -30.90
N ALA A 444 3.20 5.09 -32.07
CA ALA A 444 1.95 5.68 -32.51
C ALA A 444 1.10 4.67 -33.28
N GLY A 445 -0.17 4.53 -32.87
CA GLY A 445 -1.16 3.74 -33.57
C GLY A 445 -2.52 3.82 -32.89
N GLY A 446 -3.52 3.15 -33.47
CA GLY A 446 -4.84 3.01 -32.87
C GLY A 446 -4.97 1.82 -31.92
N TYR A 447 -4.08 0.83 -32.04
CA TYR A 447 -4.03 -0.36 -31.19
C TYR A 447 -2.59 -0.94 -31.15
N ALA A 448 -2.15 -1.43 -29.98
CA ALA A 448 -0.85 -2.10 -29.79
C ALA A 448 -1.06 -3.59 -29.51
N VAL A 449 -0.94 -4.41 -30.55
CA VAL A 449 -1.22 -5.86 -30.46
C VAL A 449 -0.32 -6.56 -29.45
N LEU A 450 0.94 -6.15 -29.35
CA LEU A 450 1.97 -6.78 -28.52
C LEU A 450 2.22 -6.06 -27.19
N LYS A 451 1.36 -5.11 -26.81
CA LYS A 451 1.57 -4.17 -25.69
C LYS A 451 1.98 -4.85 -24.39
N ASP A 452 1.38 -6.00 -24.09
CA ASP A 452 1.58 -6.75 -22.85
C ASP A 452 2.31 -8.09 -23.06
N ILE A 453 3.05 -8.24 -24.17
CA ILE A 453 3.84 -9.43 -24.50
C ILE A 453 5.33 -9.08 -24.40
N THR A 454 6.11 -9.80 -23.61
CA THR A 454 7.57 -9.58 -23.53
C THR A 454 8.29 -10.04 -24.79
N LYS A 455 9.51 -9.53 -25.04
CA LYS A 455 10.28 -9.89 -26.23
C LYS A 455 10.55 -11.40 -26.32
N THR A 456 10.89 -12.03 -25.20
CA THR A 456 11.09 -13.49 -25.13
C THR A 456 9.82 -14.26 -25.55
N THR A 457 8.64 -13.84 -25.09
CA THR A 457 7.36 -14.43 -25.50
C THR A 457 7.00 -14.12 -26.96
N VAL A 458 7.40 -12.97 -27.52
CA VAL A 458 7.25 -12.70 -28.96
C VAL A 458 7.92 -13.78 -29.80
N TYR A 459 9.17 -14.16 -29.48
CA TYR A 459 9.86 -15.25 -30.19
C TYR A 459 9.17 -16.60 -30.02
N GLU A 460 8.65 -16.90 -28.82
CA GLU A 460 7.88 -18.12 -28.57
C GLU A 460 6.62 -18.20 -29.42
N LEU A 461 5.85 -17.10 -29.48
CA LEU A 461 4.63 -17.01 -30.28
C LEU A 461 4.89 -17.10 -31.77
N CYS A 462 5.99 -16.52 -32.26
CA CYS A 462 6.39 -16.69 -33.67
C CYS A 462 6.66 -18.17 -34.02
N ARG A 463 7.38 -18.88 -33.14
CA ARG A 463 7.67 -20.31 -33.33
C ARG A 463 6.39 -21.13 -33.30
N PHE A 464 5.51 -20.87 -32.34
CA PHE A 464 4.18 -21.48 -32.28
C PHE A 464 3.37 -21.20 -33.54
N ARG A 465 3.29 -19.93 -33.99
CA ARG A 465 2.51 -19.58 -35.18
C ARG A 465 3.01 -20.29 -36.44
N ASN A 466 4.33 -20.50 -36.56
CA ASN A 466 4.90 -21.27 -37.66
C ASN A 466 4.52 -22.76 -37.64
N THR A 467 4.07 -23.33 -36.50
CA THR A 467 3.55 -24.71 -36.48
C THR A 467 2.16 -24.83 -37.10
N LEU A 468 1.41 -23.72 -37.20
CA LEU A 468 0.10 -23.68 -37.87
C LEU A 468 0.22 -23.52 -39.39
N GLY A 469 1.39 -23.09 -39.87
CA GLY A 469 1.72 -22.92 -41.28
C GLY A 469 2.87 -21.91 -41.45
N PRO A 470 3.63 -21.96 -42.56
CA PRO A 470 4.73 -21.03 -42.80
C PRO A 470 4.23 -19.58 -42.82
N ALA A 471 4.74 -18.74 -41.91
CA ALA A 471 4.39 -17.32 -41.84
C ALA A 471 5.66 -16.46 -41.70
N ILE A 472 6.47 -16.73 -40.69
CA ILE A 472 7.61 -15.90 -40.29
C ILE A 472 8.92 -16.62 -40.66
N PRO A 473 9.78 -16.06 -41.53
CA PRO A 473 11.04 -16.69 -41.92
C PRO A 473 12.00 -16.93 -40.75
N GLU A 474 12.75 -18.03 -40.77
CA GLU A 474 13.71 -18.37 -39.70
C GLU A 474 14.78 -17.30 -39.49
N ARG A 475 15.17 -16.58 -40.56
CA ARG A 475 16.11 -15.45 -40.49
C ARG A 475 15.59 -14.32 -39.59
N VAL A 476 14.28 -14.08 -39.57
CA VAL A 476 13.65 -13.08 -38.68
C VAL A 476 13.77 -13.48 -37.21
N LEU A 477 13.79 -14.79 -36.92
CA LEU A 477 13.87 -15.33 -35.56
C LEU A 477 15.31 -15.42 -35.02
N THR A 478 16.29 -15.46 -35.91
CA THR A 478 17.70 -15.70 -35.57
C THR A 478 18.57 -14.45 -35.69
N LYS A 479 18.16 -13.45 -36.48
CA LYS A 479 18.91 -12.20 -36.59
C LYS A 479 18.79 -11.34 -35.32
N PRO A 480 19.85 -10.60 -34.92
CA PRO A 480 19.77 -9.68 -33.80
C PRO A 480 18.72 -8.59 -34.02
N PRO A 481 17.91 -8.24 -33.00
CA PRO A 481 16.90 -7.18 -33.13
C PRO A 481 17.56 -5.80 -33.24
N SER A 482 17.00 -4.97 -34.12
CA SER A 482 17.49 -3.61 -34.42
C SER A 482 16.39 -2.74 -35.01
N ALA A 483 16.44 -1.44 -34.70
CA ALA A 483 15.59 -0.41 -35.32
C ALA A 483 16.17 0.19 -36.62
N GLU A 484 17.43 -0.14 -36.95
CA GLU A 484 18.15 0.34 -38.15
C GLU A 484 18.04 1.86 -38.40
N LEU A 485 18.10 2.68 -37.34
CA LEU A 485 18.04 4.14 -37.42
C LEU A 485 19.41 4.78 -37.66
N LYS A 486 20.48 4.02 -37.44
CA LYS A 486 21.87 4.38 -37.73
C LYS A 486 22.67 3.15 -38.17
N PRO A 487 23.85 3.33 -38.80
CA PRO A 487 24.66 2.21 -39.28
C PRO A 487 25.03 1.21 -38.17
N GLY A 488 24.69 -0.07 -38.36
CA GLY A 488 25.11 -1.18 -37.49
C GLY A 488 24.43 -1.25 -36.11
N GLN A 489 23.34 -0.51 -35.89
CA GLN A 489 22.61 -0.45 -34.62
C GLN A 489 22.12 -1.83 -34.14
N LYS A 490 22.15 -2.07 -32.84
CA LYS A 490 21.48 -3.20 -32.16
C LYS A 490 20.73 -2.72 -30.92
N ASP A 491 19.67 -3.41 -30.53
CA ASP A 491 18.91 -3.06 -29.31
C ASP A 491 19.78 -3.13 -28.04
N THR A 492 20.72 -4.08 -28.01
CA THR A 492 21.68 -4.25 -26.91
C THR A 492 22.63 -3.07 -26.73
N ASP A 493 22.70 -2.15 -27.69
CA ASP A 493 23.44 -0.90 -27.54
C ASP A 493 22.78 0.01 -26.48
N SER A 494 21.47 -0.12 -26.27
CA SER A 494 20.66 0.70 -25.35
C SER A 494 20.04 -0.07 -24.19
N LEU A 495 19.77 -1.37 -24.37
CA LEU A 495 19.10 -2.22 -23.39
C LEU A 495 20.03 -3.37 -22.92
N PRO A 496 19.82 -3.90 -21.70
CA PRO A 496 20.31 -5.25 -21.36
C PRO A 496 19.74 -6.31 -22.32
N PRO A 497 20.39 -7.47 -22.49
CA PRO A 497 19.81 -8.57 -23.24
C PRO A 497 18.41 -8.94 -22.73
N TYR A 498 17.47 -9.22 -23.63
CA TYR A 498 16.07 -9.49 -23.28
C TYR A 498 15.90 -10.67 -22.29
N GLU A 499 16.75 -11.69 -22.39
CA GLU A 499 16.82 -12.83 -21.44
C GLU A 499 17.13 -12.42 -19.98
N GLN A 500 17.73 -11.25 -19.78
CA GLN A 500 18.00 -10.69 -18.45
C GLN A 500 16.98 -9.60 -18.09
N LEU A 501 16.52 -8.82 -19.08
CA LEU A 501 15.55 -7.74 -18.90
C LEU A 501 14.17 -8.28 -18.52
N ASP A 502 13.65 -9.26 -19.26
CA ASP A 502 12.25 -9.70 -19.14
C ASP A 502 11.95 -10.36 -17.78
N PRO A 503 12.83 -11.19 -17.19
CA PRO A 503 12.62 -11.69 -15.82
C PRO A 503 12.59 -10.59 -14.76
N ILE A 504 13.46 -9.57 -14.89
CA ILE A 504 13.47 -8.43 -13.97
C ILE A 504 12.21 -7.58 -14.15
N LEU A 505 11.75 -7.40 -15.39
CA LEU A 505 10.51 -6.71 -15.71
C LEU A 505 9.33 -7.43 -15.07
N LYS A 506 9.21 -8.75 -15.24
CA LYS A 506 8.17 -9.55 -14.59
C LYS A 506 8.22 -9.37 -13.07
N GLY A 507 9.38 -9.57 -12.47
CA GLY A 507 9.53 -9.45 -11.02
C GLY A 507 9.18 -8.06 -10.48
N TYR A 508 9.65 -6.99 -11.14
CA TYR A 508 9.43 -5.61 -10.68
C TYR A 508 8.03 -5.06 -11.00
N VAL A 509 7.44 -5.46 -12.13
CA VAL A 509 6.18 -4.89 -12.65
C VAL A 509 5.00 -5.76 -12.29
N GLU A 510 5.11 -7.09 -12.44
CA GLU A 510 4.00 -8.02 -12.27
C GLU A 510 3.93 -8.57 -10.85
N ASP A 511 5.09 -8.95 -10.30
CA ASP A 511 5.21 -9.58 -8.98
C ASP A 511 5.50 -8.57 -7.84
N ASP A 512 5.68 -7.27 -8.15
CA ASP A 512 5.98 -6.18 -7.19
C ASP A 512 7.24 -6.37 -6.32
N LEU A 513 8.20 -7.18 -6.78
CA LEU A 513 9.44 -7.41 -6.05
C LEU A 513 10.26 -6.13 -5.91
N SER A 514 10.76 -5.89 -4.70
CA SER A 514 11.74 -4.85 -4.42
C SER A 514 13.07 -5.10 -5.14
N ARG A 515 13.91 -4.06 -5.22
CA ARG A 515 15.27 -4.18 -5.75
C ARG A 515 16.04 -5.29 -5.03
N GLU A 516 15.92 -5.35 -3.71
CA GLU A 516 16.60 -6.31 -2.85
C GLU A 516 16.13 -7.75 -3.12
N GLU A 517 14.83 -7.95 -3.31
CA GLU A 517 14.26 -9.25 -3.66
C GLU A 517 14.67 -9.71 -5.06
N LEU A 518 14.73 -8.81 -6.04
CA LEU A 518 15.22 -9.11 -7.39
C LEU A 518 16.71 -9.53 -7.38
N VAL A 519 17.53 -8.86 -6.56
CA VAL A 519 18.93 -9.26 -6.37
C VAL A 519 19.02 -10.61 -5.65
N ALA A 520 18.19 -10.82 -4.62
CA ALA A 520 18.13 -12.09 -3.90
C ALA A 520 17.66 -13.26 -4.79
N ALA A 521 16.81 -12.98 -5.79
CA ALA A 521 16.38 -13.92 -6.82
C ALA A 521 17.48 -14.26 -7.84
N GLY A 522 18.68 -13.67 -7.71
CA GLY A 522 19.86 -14.00 -8.51
C GLY A 522 20.15 -13.04 -9.67
N HIS A 523 19.41 -11.93 -9.79
CA HIS A 523 19.68 -10.94 -10.84
C HIS A 523 20.87 -10.03 -10.47
N PRO A 524 21.76 -9.69 -11.43
CA PRO A 524 22.91 -8.84 -11.16
C PRO A 524 22.49 -7.43 -10.67
N PRO A 525 23.02 -6.92 -9.53
CA PRO A 525 22.56 -5.67 -8.92
C PRO A 525 22.61 -4.44 -9.84
N GLU A 526 23.62 -4.36 -10.70
CA GLU A 526 23.80 -3.27 -11.66
C GLU A 526 22.75 -3.30 -12.77
N ILE A 527 22.32 -4.49 -13.18
CA ILE A 527 21.29 -4.68 -14.21
C ILE A 527 19.92 -4.37 -13.63
N VAL A 528 19.62 -4.87 -12.42
CA VAL A 528 18.38 -4.56 -11.70
C VAL A 528 18.21 -3.04 -11.56
N ALA A 529 19.25 -2.35 -11.08
CA ALA A 529 19.21 -0.89 -10.91
C ALA A 529 18.97 -0.16 -12.23
N ARG A 530 19.65 -0.58 -13.32
CA ARG A 530 19.47 0.00 -14.65
C ARG A 530 18.06 -0.23 -15.20
N VAL A 531 17.53 -1.44 -15.09
CA VAL A 531 16.19 -1.80 -15.58
C VAL A 531 15.10 -1.02 -14.84
N ILE A 532 15.15 -0.98 -13.50
CA ILE A 532 14.21 -0.19 -12.68
C ILE A 532 14.25 1.29 -13.10
N GLN A 533 15.45 1.85 -13.28
CA GLN A 533 15.59 3.24 -13.73
C GLN A 533 14.99 3.49 -15.11
N LEU A 534 15.19 2.58 -16.08
CA LEU A 534 14.59 2.67 -17.41
C LEU A 534 13.06 2.60 -17.33
N ILE A 535 12.53 1.72 -16.49
CA ILE A 535 11.09 1.57 -16.27
C ILE A 535 10.51 2.86 -15.69
N ASP A 536 11.04 3.35 -14.57
CA ASP A 536 10.44 4.48 -13.87
C ASP A 536 10.54 5.79 -14.66
N ARG A 537 11.65 6.02 -15.38
CA ARG A 537 11.81 7.23 -16.23
C ARG A 537 10.90 7.26 -17.45
N SER A 538 10.40 6.10 -17.87
CA SER A 538 9.62 5.94 -19.10
C SER A 538 8.10 6.01 -18.88
N GLU A 539 7.66 6.34 -17.66
CA GLU A 539 6.24 6.45 -17.31
C GLU A 539 5.49 7.44 -18.20
N TYR A 540 6.08 8.60 -18.50
CA TYR A 540 5.47 9.60 -19.38
C TYR A 540 5.26 9.12 -20.82
N LYS A 541 6.09 8.18 -21.31
CA LYS A 541 5.92 7.59 -22.64
C LYS A 541 4.77 6.58 -22.63
N ARG A 542 4.74 5.70 -21.63
CA ARG A 542 3.72 4.64 -21.52
C ARG A 542 2.30 5.19 -21.36
N ARG A 543 2.14 6.31 -20.65
CA ARG A 543 0.87 7.03 -20.52
C ARG A 543 0.27 7.50 -21.85
N GLN A 544 1.05 7.50 -22.93
CA GLN A 544 0.63 7.89 -24.28
C GLN A 544 0.64 6.72 -25.27
N ALA A 545 0.97 5.51 -24.82
CA ALA A 545 0.91 4.33 -25.66
C ALA A 545 -0.57 3.98 -25.95
N PRO A 546 -0.89 3.46 -27.15
CA PRO A 546 -2.26 3.06 -27.47
C PRO A 546 -2.75 1.91 -26.58
N PRO A 547 -4.08 1.68 -26.50
CA PRO A 547 -4.60 0.48 -25.88
C PRO A 547 -4.10 -0.77 -26.62
N GLY A 548 -4.07 -1.91 -25.92
CA GLY A 548 -3.56 -3.15 -26.47
C GLY A 548 -3.99 -4.34 -25.62
N VAL A 549 -3.85 -5.55 -26.17
CA VAL A 549 -4.29 -6.77 -25.49
C VAL A 549 -3.48 -6.99 -24.21
N LYS A 550 -4.18 -7.13 -23.09
CA LYS A 550 -3.64 -7.55 -21.79
C LYS A 550 -3.63 -9.08 -21.70
N ILE A 551 -2.46 -9.64 -21.37
CA ILE A 551 -2.30 -11.09 -21.16
C ILE A 551 -1.65 -11.44 -19.82
N THR A 552 -1.06 -10.48 -19.13
CA THR A 552 -0.36 -10.71 -17.85
C THR A 552 -1.27 -10.36 -16.67
N PRO A 553 -0.97 -10.84 -15.44
CA PRO A 553 -1.75 -10.46 -14.26
C PRO A 553 -1.79 -8.93 -14.05
N ARG A 554 -0.70 -8.23 -14.39
CA ARG A 554 -0.55 -6.79 -14.21
C ARG A 554 0.08 -6.11 -15.44
N ALA A 555 -0.72 -5.32 -16.15
CA ALA A 555 -0.26 -4.55 -17.31
C ALA A 555 0.06 -3.09 -16.95
N PHE A 556 0.78 -2.40 -17.84
CA PHE A 556 0.95 -0.95 -17.74
C PHE A 556 -0.36 -0.24 -18.12
N GLY A 557 -0.89 0.60 -17.23
CA GLY A 557 -2.16 1.30 -17.43
C GLY A 557 -3.03 1.22 -16.19
N ARG A 558 -4.24 0.64 -16.33
CA ARG A 558 -5.23 0.59 -15.25
C ARG A 558 -4.77 -0.20 -14.04
N ASP A 559 -4.04 -1.31 -14.24
CA ASP A 559 -3.54 -2.16 -13.14
C ASP A 559 -2.40 -1.53 -12.34
N ARG A 560 -1.54 -0.72 -12.99
CA ARG A 560 -0.34 -0.13 -12.38
C ARG A 560 -0.25 1.36 -12.67
N ARG A 561 -0.60 2.17 -11.67
CA ARG A 561 -0.72 3.63 -11.77
C ARG A 561 0.43 4.34 -11.04
N MET A 562 1.51 4.66 -11.75
CA MET A 562 2.68 5.36 -11.17
C MET A 562 2.68 6.87 -11.47
N PRO A 563 3.20 7.74 -10.59
CA PRO A 563 3.33 9.16 -10.90
C PRO A 563 4.36 9.39 -12.01
N ILE A 564 4.04 10.27 -12.97
CA ILE A 564 5.00 10.72 -14.00
C ILE A 564 6.12 11.54 -13.35
N VAL A 565 5.75 12.50 -12.49
CA VAL A 565 6.69 13.30 -11.72
C VAL A 565 7.07 12.51 -10.47
N ASN A 566 8.11 11.69 -10.59
CA ASN A 566 8.58 10.82 -9.53
C ASN A 566 10.07 11.10 -9.22
N ARG A 567 10.37 11.44 -7.97
CA ARG A 567 11.76 11.59 -7.45
C ARG A 567 12.10 10.56 -6.38
N TYR A 568 11.20 9.61 -6.13
CA TYR A 568 11.47 8.50 -5.24
C TYR A 568 12.67 7.70 -5.77
N SER A 569 13.72 7.62 -4.95
CA SER A 569 14.93 6.88 -5.25
C SER A 569 15.48 6.34 -3.93
N PRO A 570 15.71 5.03 -3.80
CA PRO A 570 16.28 4.46 -2.59
C PRO A 570 17.77 4.86 -2.40
N ASN A 571 18.05 5.68 -1.38
CA ASN A 571 19.32 5.90 -0.65
C ASN A 571 20.51 6.72 -1.26
N GLY A 572 21.01 7.68 -0.44
CA GLY A 572 22.43 7.97 -0.12
C GLY A 572 23.38 8.68 -1.10
N VAL A 573 23.24 8.51 -2.42
CA VAL A 573 24.29 8.93 -3.40
C VAL A 573 24.01 10.30 -4.02
N ARG A 574 23.37 11.18 -3.25
CA ARG A 574 22.59 12.29 -3.79
C ARG A 574 23.40 13.28 -4.62
N ALA A 575 24.62 13.62 -4.21
CA ALA A 575 25.46 14.58 -4.94
C ALA A 575 25.83 14.08 -6.36
N SER A 576 26.26 12.82 -6.47
CA SER A 576 26.58 12.20 -7.77
C SER A 576 25.34 12.00 -8.63
N GLN A 577 24.22 11.58 -8.02
CA GLN A 577 22.93 11.45 -8.71
C GLN A 577 22.42 12.79 -9.27
N LEU A 578 22.76 13.91 -8.63
CA LEU A 578 22.46 15.27 -9.10
C LEU A 578 23.49 15.79 -10.13
N GLY A 579 24.43 14.93 -10.57
CA GLY A 579 25.40 15.25 -11.63
C GLY A 579 26.72 15.83 -11.14
N ALA A 580 26.97 15.90 -9.83
CA ALA A 580 28.24 16.38 -9.30
C ALA A 580 29.33 15.29 -9.40
N ARG A 581 30.51 15.64 -9.93
CA ARG A 581 31.70 14.80 -9.73
C ARG A 581 32.03 14.79 -8.24
N THR A 582 31.84 13.63 -7.62
CA THR A 582 31.92 13.48 -6.17
C THR A 582 33.08 12.56 -5.80
N ALA A 583 33.88 12.99 -4.83
CA ALA A 583 34.88 12.17 -4.18
C ALA A 583 34.64 12.13 -2.67
N ILE A 584 34.88 10.98 -2.05
CA ILE A 584 34.84 10.77 -0.60
C ILE A 584 36.23 10.32 -0.16
N VAL A 585 36.76 10.96 0.88
CA VAL A 585 38.03 10.60 1.50
C VAL A 585 37.76 10.00 2.87
N GLU A 586 38.22 8.77 3.10
CA GLU A 586 38.09 8.08 4.38
C GLU A 586 39.43 7.44 4.75
N LYS A 587 39.90 7.64 5.98
CA LYS A 587 41.20 7.09 6.43
C LYS A 587 41.11 5.60 6.77
N ASP A 588 39.98 5.16 7.31
CA ASP A 588 39.81 3.83 7.87
C ASP A 588 38.95 2.93 6.96
N ARG A 589 37.65 2.79 7.26
CA ARG A 589 36.67 1.99 6.54
C ARG A 589 35.45 2.85 6.25
N MET A 590 34.81 2.65 5.10
CA MET A 590 33.61 3.41 4.72
C MET A 590 32.47 3.20 5.71
N GLY A 591 31.71 4.27 5.98
CA GLY A 591 30.59 4.28 6.93
C GLY A 591 30.87 4.99 8.27
N GLY A 592 32.10 5.47 8.48
CA GLY A 592 32.43 6.36 9.59
C GLY A 592 32.31 5.71 10.98
N THR A 593 32.23 6.53 12.03
CA THR A 593 32.26 6.05 13.43
C THR A 593 31.07 5.14 13.76
N CYS A 594 29.85 5.55 13.44
CA CYS A 594 28.65 4.83 13.85
C CYS A 594 28.57 3.42 13.25
N LEU A 595 28.98 3.25 11.98
CA LEU A 595 29.00 1.94 11.35
C LEU A 595 30.17 1.07 11.81
N VAL A 596 31.38 1.62 11.87
CA VAL A 596 32.59 0.81 12.00
C VAL A 596 32.93 0.47 13.46
N ARG A 597 32.76 1.43 14.38
CA ARG A 597 33.24 1.31 15.77
C ARG A 597 32.34 2.02 16.80
N GLY A 598 31.08 2.22 16.46
CA GLY A 598 30.14 3.00 17.26
C GLY A 598 28.83 2.25 17.44
N CYS A 599 27.74 2.82 16.93
CA CYS A 599 26.40 2.32 17.12
C CYS A 599 26.27 0.86 16.66
N ILE A 600 26.53 0.56 15.39
CA ILE A 600 26.25 -0.74 14.80
C ILE A 600 26.92 -1.92 15.53
N PRO A 601 28.25 -1.92 15.80
CA PRO A 601 28.86 -3.02 16.54
C PRO A 601 28.32 -3.15 17.96
N THR A 602 28.04 -2.03 18.65
CA THR A 602 27.46 -2.06 20.00
C THR A 602 26.06 -2.67 19.98
N LYS A 603 25.21 -2.27 19.02
CA LYS A 603 23.82 -2.77 18.89
C LYS A 603 23.78 -4.25 18.50
N ALA A 604 24.72 -4.71 17.68
CA ALA A 604 24.87 -6.13 17.37
C ALA A 604 25.20 -7.00 18.61
N LEU A 605 26.03 -6.48 19.52
CA LEU A 605 26.35 -7.16 20.78
C LEU A 605 25.20 -7.08 21.80
N LEU A 606 24.58 -5.90 21.95
CA LEU A 606 23.40 -5.70 22.80
C LEU A 606 22.27 -6.67 22.45
N GLN A 607 21.94 -6.81 21.17
CA GLN A 607 20.93 -7.78 20.72
C GLN A 607 21.28 -9.22 21.12
N SER A 608 22.57 -9.58 21.11
CA SER A 608 23.02 -10.90 21.53
C SER A 608 22.82 -11.10 23.03
N SER A 609 23.10 -10.06 23.82
CA SER A 609 22.88 -10.02 25.27
C SER A 609 21.38 -10.06 25.64
N GLU A 610 20.54 -9.37 24.89
CA GLU A 610 19.08 -9.38 25.07
C GLU A 610 18.54 -10.80 24.82
N LEU A 611 18.95 -11.46 23.72
CA LEU A 611 18.54 -12.84 23.43
C LEU A 611 18.95 -13.81 24.54
N TYR A 612 20.15 -13.63 25.11
CA TYR A 612 20.60 -14.43 26.26
C TYR A 612 19.70 -14.22 27.49
N THR A 613 19.30 -12.98 27.75
CA THR A 613 18.40 -12.63 28.86
C THR A 613 17.01 -13.21 28.66
N GLN A 614 16.45 -13.09 27.45
CA GLN A 614 15.15 -13.68 27.10
C GLN A 614 15.17 -15.21 27.20
N ALA A 615 16.26 -15.87 26.78
CA ALA A 615 16.40 -17.32 26.92
C ALA A 615 16.53 -17.75 28.39
N ARG A 616 17.24 -16.96 29.22
CA ARG A 616 17.38 -17.19 30.66
C ARG A 616 16.03 -17.10 31.37
N ASP A 617 15.23 -16.11 31.01
CA ASP A 617 13.94 -15.81 31.63
C ASP A 617 12.77 -16.51 30.90
N GLY A 618 13.08 -17.34 29.89
CA GLY A 618 12.16 -17.97 28.96
C GLY A 618 11.19 -19.00 29.57
N ALA A 619 11.45 -19.45 30.79
CA ALA A 619 10.60 -20.43 31.48
C ALA A 619 9.15 -19.93 31.64
N ALA A 620 8.95 -18.63 31.82
CA ALA A 620 7.62 -18.01 31.88
C ALA A 620 6.83 -18.13 30.57
N PHE A 621 7.52 -18.35 29.44
CA PHE A 621 6.94 -18.54 28.10
C PHE A 621 6.90 -20.01 27.67
N GLY A 622 7.18 -20.95 28.58
CA GLY A 622 7.29 -22.37 28.25
C GLY A 622 8.60 -22.76 27.54
N VAL A 623 9.59 -21.87 27.49
CA VAL A 623 10.92 -22.16 26.95
C VAL A 623 11.81 -22.68 28.07
N VAL A 624 12.10 -23.98 28.04
CA VAL A 624 12.98 -24.63 29.02
C VAL A 624 14.36 -24.85 28.39
N ALA A 625 15.39 -24.25 28.99
CA ALA A 625 16.78 -24.40 28.58
C ALA A 625 17.65 -24.89 29.75
N ASP A 626 17.80 -26.21 29.88
CA ASP A 626 18.48 -26.85 31.02
C ASP A 626 19.98 -26.48 31.16
N LYS A 627 20.62 -26.02 30.08
CA LYS A 627 22.02 -25.56 30.05
C LYS A 627 22.15 -24.32 29.16
N LEU A 628 22.04 -23.14 29.75
CA LEU A 628 22.25 -21.87 29.06
C LEU A 628 23.68 -21.35 29.28
N SER A 629 24.39 -21.01 28.20
CA SER A 629 25.73 -20.39 28.23
C SER A 629 25.86 -19.33 27.14
N PHE A 630 26.66 -18.29 27.38
CA PHE A 630 26.96 -17.25 26.40
C PHE A 630 28.34 -17.43 25.78
N ASP A 631 28.41 -17.62 24.46
CA ASP A 631 29.67 -17.71 23.71
C ASP A 631 30.09 -16.34 23.19
N TRP A 632 30.97 -15.68 23.94
CA TRP A 632 31.47 -14.35 23.62
C TRP A 632 32.27 -14.28 22.29
N PRO A 633 33.20 -15.21 21.99
CA PRO A 633 33.84 -15.28 20.67
C PRO A 633 32.86 -15.35 19.49
N VAL A 634 31.77 -16.11 19.60
CA VAL A 634 30.74 -16.19 18.55
C VAL A 634 29.98 -14.88 18.42
N ALA A 635 29.61 -14.24 19.54
CA ALA A 635 28.97 -12.93 19.52
C ALA A 635 29.86 -11.86 18.85
N GLN A 636 31.16 -11.86 19.13
CA GLN A 636 32.12 -10.98 18.46
C GLN A 636 32.24 -11.26 16.96
N LYS A 637 32.27 -12.54 16.56
CA LYS A 637 32.27 -12.91 15.15
C LYS A 637 31.01 -12.39 14.43
N ARG A 638 29.85 -12.49 15.08
CA ARG A 638 28.58 -11.92 14.56
C ARG A 638 28.65 -10.40 14.43
N LYS A 639 29.12 -9.69 15.46
CA LYS A 639 29.37 -8.23 15.42
C LYS A 639 30.18 -7.85 14.18
N THR A 640 31.33 -8.49 14.00
CA THR A 640 32.23 -8.22 12.87
C THR A 640 31.56 -8.52 11.53
N ALA A 641 30.82 -9.62 11.41
CA ALA A 641 30.09 -9.96 10.18
C ALA A 641 29.03 -8.92 9.81
N VAL A 642 28.26 -8.41 10.79
CA VAL A 642 27.26 -7.35 10.58
C VAL A 642 27.93 -6.06 10.10
N VAL A 643 29.02 -5.64 10.75
CA VAL A 643 29.79 -4.46 10.34
C VAL A 643 30.35 -4.64 8.93
N ASP A 644 30.95 -5.79 8.63
CA ASP A 644 31.54 -6.07 7.32
C ASP A 644 30.51 -6.07 6.19
N GLN A 645 29.34 -6.65 6.42
CA GLN A 645 28.25 -6.65 5.44
C GLN A 645 27.80 -5.22 5.11
N LEU A 646 27.57 -4.40 6.12
CA LEU A 646 27.09 -3.03 5.93
C LEU A 646 28.17 -2.11 5.33
N VAL A 647 29.44 -2.26 5.73
CA VAL A 647 30.57 -1.53 5.12
C VAL A 647 30.67 -1.86 3.63
N LYS A 648 30.61 -3.15 3.25
CA LYS A 648 30.58 -3.57 1.84
C LYS A 648 29.37 -3.01 1.10
N GLY A 649 28.22 -2.92 1.76
CA GLY A 649 27.01 -2.30 1.22
C GLY A 649 27.25 -0.82 0.87
N VAL A 650 27.84 -0.05 1.78
CA VAL A 650 28.19 1.36 1.53
C VAL A 650 29.20 1.48 0.39
N GLU A 651 30.26 0.68 0.38
CA GLU A 651 31.26 0.67 -0.70
C GLU A 651 30.64 0.34 -2.06
N GLY A 652 29.74 -0.64 -2.10
CA GLY A 652 28.97 -0.99 -3.29
C GLY A 652 28.09 0.15 -3.79
N LEU A 653 27.40 0.85 -2.88
CA LEU A 653 26.57 2.02 -3.21
C LEU A 653 27.40 3.18 -3.77
N LEU A 654 28.54 3.49 -3.16
CA LEU A 654 29.44 4.54 -3.65
C LEU A 654 29.97 4.22 -5.05
N LYS A 655 30.37 2.95 -5.28
CA LYS A 655 30.84 2.48 -6.58
C LYS A 655 29.74 2.56 -7.65
N ALA A 656 28.55 2.05 -7.35
CA ALA A 656 27.39 2.10 -8.25
C ALA A 656 26.97 3.55 -8.55
N GLY A 657 27.16 4.43 -7.57
CA GLY A 657 26.92 5.85 -7.69
C GLY A 657 27.99 6.66 -8.42
N GLY A 658 29.06 6.04 -8.94
CA GLY A 658 30.15 6.75 -9.61
C GLY A 658 30.96 7.68 -8.68
N VAL A 659 30.91 7.48 -7.37
CA VAL A 659 31.64 8.28 -6.39
C VAL A 659 33.08 7.77 -6.29
N THR A 660 34.05 8.67 -6.42
CA THR A 660 35.46 8.33 -6.27
C THR A 660 35.79 8.14 -4.79
N SER A 661 36.14 6.92 -4.40
CA SER A 661 36.50 6.60 -3.01
C SER A 661 38.02 6.65 -2.84
N LEU A 662 38.52 7.56 -2.00
CA LEU A 662 39.94 7.78 -1.74
C LEU A 662 40.26 7.40 -0.29
N ARG A 663 41.39 6.72 -0.09
CA ARG A 663 41.82 6.30 1.25
C ARG A 663 42.94 7.20 1.77
N GLY A 664 42.76 7.77 2.95
CA GLY A 664 43.79 8.52 3.65
C GLY A 664 43.26 9.66 4.51
N ASN A 665 44.18 10.42 5.10
CA ASN A 665 43.83 11.59 5.91
C ASN A 665 43.72 12.82 5.01
N ALA A 666 42.55 13.46 5.02
CA ALA A 666 42.32 14.74 4.36
C ALA A 666 42.53 15.91 5.33
N ARG A 667 43.17 16.97 4.85
CA ARG A 667 43.22 18.28 5.52
C ARG A 667 42.82 19.40 4.55
N LEU A 668 42.31 20.50 5.08
CA LEU A 668 41.95 21.67 4.30
C LEU A 668 43.20 22.53 4.07
N ALA A 669 43.69 22.58 2.83
CA ALA A 669 44.88 23.36 2.47
C ALA A 669 44.56 24.81 2.06
N GLY A 670 43.29 25.12 1.84
CA GLY A 670 42.78 26.42 1.44
C GLY A 670 41.31 26.33 1.05
N LYS A 671 40.69 27.45 0.66
CA LYS A 671 39.30 27.47 0.20
C LYS A 671 39.13 26.61 -1.06
N GLY A 672 38.32 25.55 -0.97
CA GLY A 672 38.09 24.60 -2.06
C GLY A 672 39.25 23.63 -2.32
N VAL A 673 40.26 23.56 -1.46
CA VAL A 673 41.43 22.69 -1.64
C VAL A 673 41.54 21.68 -0.50
N VAL A 674 41.50 20.40 -0.84
CA VAL A 674 41.72 19.28 0.09
C VAL A 674 43.08 18.65 -0.22
N ASP A 675 43.95 18.56 0.78
CA ASP A 675 45.24 17.89 0.68
C ASP A 675 45.14 16.50 1.30
N LEU A 676 45.50 15.49 0.50
CA LEU A 676 45.58 14.09 0.85
C LEU A 676 47.05 13.64 0.81
N SER A 677 47.77 13.84 1.92
CA SER A 677 49.18 13.39 2.06
C SER A 677 50.14 13.91 0.97
N GLY A 678 49.90 15.11 0.44
CA GLY A 678 50.71 15.75 -0.61
C GLY A 678 49.96 15.92 -1.94
N ASP A 679 48.92 15.11 -2.18
CA ASP A 679 48.08 15.23 -3.38
C ASP A 679 46.94 16.23 -3.13
N GLN A 680 46.85 17.27 -3.97
CA GLN A 680 45.82 18.30 -3.84
C GLN A 680 44.62 18.02 -4.74
N LEU A 681 43.44 17.98 -4.12
CA LEU A 681 42.14 17.88 -4.77
C LEU A 681 41.46 19.25 -4.75
N GLN A 682 41.06 19.72 -5.92
CA GLN A 682 40.24 20.92 -6.06
C GLN A 682 38.75 20.54 -6.06
N ALA A 683 38.00 21.12 -5.14
CA ALA A 683 36.56 20.97 -5.03
C ALA A 683 35.88 22.33 -4.99
N LYS A 684 34.71 22.43 -5.62
CA LYS A 684 33.85 23.61 -5.53
C LYS A 684 33.23 23.70 -4.12
N ASP A 685 32.72 22.58 -3.66
CA ASP A 685 32.02 22.42 -2.39
C ASP A 685 32.68 21.27 -1.61
N ILE A 686 32.90 21.45 -0.31
CA ILE A 686 33.53 20.46 0.58
C ILE A 686 32.60 20.17 1.74
N ILE A 687 32.25 18.90 1.93
CA ILE A 687 31.47 18.43 3.07
C ILE A 687 32.42 17.89 4.13
N ILE A 688 32.37 18.47 5.33
CA ILE A 688 33.19 18.06 6.47
C ILE A 688 32.39 17.07 7.31
N ALA A 689 32.76 15.78 7.24
CA ALA A 689 32.11 14.69 7.97
C ALA A 689 33.10 13.93 8.86
N THR A 690 33.82 14.64 9.73
CA THR A 690 34.98 14.09 10.44
C THR A 690 34.65 13.17 11.62
N GLY A 691 33.38 13.11 12.03
CA GLY A 691 32.93 12.25 13.13
C GLY A 691 33.46 12.70 14.49
N SER A 692 33.69 11.74 15.39
CA SER A 692 34.11 12.02 16.78
C SER A 692 35.22 11.07 17.24
N ALA A 693 36.03 11.54 18.18
CA ALA A 693 37.05 10.77 18.88
C ALA A 693 36.73 10.65 20.37
N ILE A 694 37.33 9.67 21.03
CA ILE A 694 37.16 9.43 22.47
C ILE A 694 37.68 10.63 23.26
N ALA A 695 36.89 11.13 24.22
CA ALA A 695 37.33 12.17 25.13
C ALA A 695 38.35 11.61 26.12
N ARG A 696 39.45 12.34 26.35
CA ARG A 696 40.48 11.98 27.34
C ARG A 696 40.40 12.94 28.52
N ILE A 697 40.53 12.40 29.73
CA ILE A 697 40.63 13.19 30.97
C ILE A 697 41.98 12.96 31.63
N ALA A 698 42.47 13.97 32.35
CA ALA A 698 43.67 13.85 33.17
C ALA A 698 43.31 13.08 34.45
N LEU A 699 43.45 11.76 34.38
CA LEU A 699 43.20 10.82 35.49
C LEU A 699 44.46 9.98 35.72
N PRO A 700 45.08 10.01 36.91
CA PRO A 700 46.16 9.09 37.24
C PRO A 700 45.75 7.63 37.04
N GLY A 701 46.51 6.88 36.25
CA GLY A 701 46.18 5.51 35.88
C GLY A 701 45.21 5.35 34.70
N ALA A 702 44.91 6.42 33.95
CA ALA A 702 44.05 6.35 32.77
C ALA A 702 44.56 5.34 31.72
N GLU A 703 45.86 5.10 31.63
CA GLU A 703 46.48 4.09 30.76
C GLU A 703 46.12 2.65 31.14
N LEU A 704 45.59 2.43 32.35
CA LEU A 704 45.07 1.14 32.81
C LEU A 704 43.59 0.92 32.45
N THR A 705 42.94 1.92 31.84
CA THR A 705 41.54 1.85 31.41
C THR A 705 41.44 1.49 29.93
N ILE A 706 40.28 0.95 29.55
CA ILE A 706 39.88 0.76 28.15
C ILE A 706 38.85 1.82 27.75
N ASP A 707 38.79 2.12 26.46
CA ASP A 707 37.81 3.06 25.90
C ASP A 707 36.64 2.35 25.17
N SER A 708 35.73 3.15 24.61
CA SER A 708 34.54 2.67 23.89
C SER A 708 34.86 1.88 22.61
N ASP A 709 36.04 2.06 22.03
CA ASP A 709 36.45 1.34 20.83
C ASP A 709 37.14 0.03 21.24
N GLN A 710 37.98 0.04 22.27
CA GLN A 710 38.70 -1.12 22.79
C GLN A 710 37.79 -2.15 23.48
N ILE A 711 36.73 -1.71 24.15
CA ILE A 711 35.80 -2.62 24.82
C ILE A 711 35.06 -3.55 23.84
N LEU A 712 34.90 -3.12 22.58
CA LEU A 712 34.30 -3.93 21.51
C LEU A 712 35.19 -5.11 21.07
N GLU A 713 36.47 -5.12 21.49
CA GLU A 713 37.48 -6.11 21.11
C GLU A 713 37.95 -6.96 22.31
N LEU A 714 37.25 -6.90 23.44
CA LEU A 714 37.53 -7.76 24.59
C LEU A 714 37.48 -9.24 24.19
N LYS A 715 38.39 -10.07 24.71
CA LYS A 715 38.43 -11.50 24.36
C LYS A 715 37.42 -12.36 25.12
N GLU A 716 36.96 -11.86 26.26
CA GLU A 716 36.03 -12.53 27.16
C GLU A 716 35.20 -11.49 27.94
N VAL A 717 34.07 -11.93 28.49
CA VAL A 717 33.24 -11.13 29.40
C VAL A 717 33.98 -10.97 30.73
N PRO A 718 34.30 -9.74 31.19
CA PRO A 718 35.00 -9.53 32.46
C PRO A 718 34.08 -9.92 33.63
N ARG A 719 34.63 -10.50 34.72
CA ARG A 719 33.79 -10.82 35.89
C ARG A 719 33.39 -9.56 36.64
N ARG A 720 34.26 -8.54 36.65
CA ARG A 720 34.02 -7.24 37.27
C ARG A 720 34.40 -6.12 36.32
N LEU A 721 33.45 -5.20 36.08
CA LEU A 721 33.63 -4.04 35.21
C LEU A 721 33.34 -2.76 35.99
N ALA A 722 34.32 -1.87 36.10
CA ALA A 722 34.06 -0.51 36.56
C ALA A 722 33.88 0.42 35.35
N VAL A 723 32.84 1.25 35.35
CA VAL A 723 32.56 2.23 34.30
C VAL A 723 32.71 3.62 34.89
N ILE A 724 33.62 4.41 34.33
CA ILE A 724 33.84 5.82 34.69
C ILE A 724 33.11 6.70 33.68
N GLY A 725 32.02 7.32 34.11
CA GLY A 725 31.11 8.11 33.28
C GLY A 725 29.81 7.36 32.93
N GLY A 726 28.69 7.90 33.39
CA GLY A 726 27.34 7.41 33.20
C GLY A 726 26.60 8.04 32.02
N GLY A 727 27.31 8.42 30.96
CA GLY A 727 26.70 8.83 29.69
C GLY A 727 26.12 7.66 28.90
N VAL A 728 25.51 7.94 27.74
CA VAL A 728 24.86 6.94 26.85
C VAL A 728 25.75 5.70 26.61
N VAL A 729 27.00 5.91 26.20
CA VAL A 729 27.95 4.82 25.92
C VAL A 729 28.24 3.98 27.16
N GLY A 730 28.50 4.63 28.30
CA GLY A 730 28.81 3.94 29.55
C GLY A 730 27.63 3.08 30.02
N MET A 731 26.40 3.59 29.91
CA MET A 731 25.20 2.87 30.33
C MET A 731 24.84 1.71 29.37
N GLU A 732 24.99 1.87 28.05
CA GLU A 732 24.80 0.76 27.10
C GLU A 732 25.71 -0.43 27.44
N PHE A 733 27.01 -0.17 27.66
CA PHE A 733 27.95 -1.23 28.06
C PHE A 733 27.67 -1.77 29.46
N ALA A 734 27.31 -0.92 30.42
CA ALA A 734 26.96 -1.35 31.77
C ALA A 734 25.78 -2.35 31.77
N ALA A 735 24.71 -2.05 31.03
CA ALA A 735 23.56 -2.95 30.89
C ALA A 735 23.95 -4.27 30.21
N MET A 736 24.67 -4.20 29.09
CA MET A 736 25.11 -5.39 28.36
C MET A 736 25.96 -6.32 29.23
N PHE A 737 26.99 -5.80 29.88
CA PHE A 737 27.89 -6.63 30.68
C PHE A 737 27.23 -7.15 31.97
N ALA A 738 26.33 -6.37 32.59
CA ALA A 738 25.54 -6.85 33.73
C ALA A 738 24.59 -8.00 33.33
N ALA A 739 23.90 -7.87 32.18
CA ALA A 739 23.05 -8.93 31.63
C ALA A 739 23.81 -10.22 31.34
N LEU A 740 25.08 -10.12 30.92
CA LEU A 740 25.99 -11.25 30.72
C LEU A 740 26.63 -11.78 32.01
N GLY A 741 26.27 -11.24 33.18
CA GLY A 741 26.69 -11.73 34.49
C GLY A 741 27.93 -11.06 35.11
N SER A 742 28.41 -9.95 34.53
CA SER A 742 29.49 -9.16 35.12
C SER A 742 28.98 -8.38 36.33
N LYS A 743 29.75 -8.30 37.42
CA LYS A 743 29.49 -7.30 38.46
C LYS A 743 29.92 -5.92 37.94
N VAL A 744 28.96 -5.06 37.64
CA VAL A 744 29.21 -3.73 37.07
C VAL A 744 29.07 -2.65 38.13
N THR A 745 30.04 -1.73 38.21
CA THR A 745 29.93 -0.53 39.04
C THR A 745 30.14 0.72 38.19
N VAL A 746 29.13 1.57 38.11
CA VAL A 746 29.16 2.85 37.39
C VAL A 746 29.47 3.97 38.36
N LEU A 747 30.50 4.76 38.07
CA LEU A 747 30.92 5.94 38.83
C LEU A 747 30.65 7.18 37.96
N GLU A 748 29.66 7.96 38.37
CA GLU A 748 29.25 9.21 37.71
C GLU A 748 29.53 10.39 38.65
N MET A 749 30.18 11.42 38.12
CA MET A 749 30.51 12.63 38.86
C MET A 749 29.29 13.53 39.04
N LEU A 750 28.34 13.48 38.11
CA LEU A 750 27.09 14.23 38.17
C LEU A 750 26.09 13.59 39.15
N PRO A 751 25.06 14.34 39.57
CA PRO A 751 24.02 13.83 40.47
C PRO A 751 23.16 12.70 39.88
N GLN A 752 23.27 12.44 38.56
CA GLN A 752 22.47 11.46 37.84
C GLN A 752 23.22 10.96 36.59
N VAL A 753 23.04 9.68 36.26
CA VAL A 753 23.46 9.07 34.98
C VAL A 753 22.50 9.44 33.86
N LEU A 754 22.94 9.44 32.60
CA LEU A 754 22.14 9.90 31.46
C LEU A 754 21.59 11.31 31.72
N ALA A 755 22.47 12.26 32.05
CA ALA A 755 22.09 13.59 32.56
C ALA A 755 21.12 14.41 31.67
N MET A 756 20.98 14.07 30.40
CA MET A 756 20.05 14.72 29.45
C MET A 756 18.67 14.04 29.38
N VAL A 757 18.49 12.90 30.05
CA VAL A 757 17.25 12.10 30.06
C VAL A 757 16.42 12.46 31.29
N ASP A 758 15.10 12.54 31.13
CA ASP A 758 14.16 12.77 32.23
C ASP A 758 14.36 11.73 33.36
N SER A 759 14.42 12.21 34.60
CA SER A 759 14.71 11.41 35.79
C SER A 759 13.75 10.24 35.99
N ASP A 760 12.50 10.34 35.50
CA ASP A 760 11.53 9.25 35.56
C ASP A 760 12.00 8.02 34.78
N LEU A 761 12.64 8.24 33.63
CA LEU A 761 13.13 7.17 32.76
C LEU A 761 14.41 6.58 33.35
N VAL A 762 15.30 7.43 33.85
CA VAL A 762 16.54 7.00 34.51
C VAL A 762 16.27 6.17 35.76
N ALA A 763 15.23 6.50 36.52
CA ALA A 763 14.84 5.71 37.69
C ALA A 763 14.41 4.27 37.32
N VAL A 764 13.66 4.09 36.22
CA VAL A 764 13.29 2.76 35.73
C VAL A 764 14.53 1.97 35.32
N TYR A 765 15.40 2.60 34.53
CA TYR A 765 16.62 1.95 34.05
C TYR A 765 17.62 1.63 35.17
N ALA A 766 17.84 2.54 36.13
CA ALA A 766 18.71 2.29 37.28
C ALA A 766 18.21 1.10 38.13
N LYS A 767 16.87 1.00 38.32
CA LYS A 767 16.26 -0.14 38.99
C LYS A 767 16.46 -1.44 38.20
N HIS A 768 16.35 -1.39 36.88
CA HIS A 768 16.60 -2.55 36.02
C HIS A 768 18.07 -3.01 36.11
N LEU A 769 19.02 -2.09 35.97
CA LEU A 769 20.45 -2.39 36.09
C LEU A 769 20.80 -3.00 37.45
N ALA A 770 20.19 -2.51 38.54
CA ALA A 770 20.35 -3.08 39.87
C ALA A 770 19.85 -4.53 39.96
N LYS A 771 18.73 -4.88 39.28
CA LYS A 771 18.25 -6.29 39.21
C LYS A 771 19.25 -7.20 38.50
N LEU A 772 20.00 -6.67 37.54
CA LEU A 772 21.07 -7.39 36.84
C LEU A 772 22.39 -7.45 37.65
N GLY A 773 22.43 -6.90 38.87
CA GLY A 773 23.61 -6.90 39.72
C GLY A 773 24.59 -5.74 39.48
N GLY A 774 24.14 -4.69 38.78
CA GLY A 774 24.90 -3.46 38.62
C GLY A 774 24.69 -2.45 39.76
N GLU A 775 25.72 -1.66 40.06
CA GLU A 775 25.71 -0.61 41.09
C GLU A 775 25.99 0.75 40.44
N ILE A 776 25.25 1.80 40.80
CA ILE A 776 25.47 3.17 40.31
C ILE A 776 25.81 4.06 41.50
N HIS A 777 26.95 4.76 41.42
CA HIS A 777 27.34 5.80 42.35
C HIS A 777 27.38 7.14 41.61
N THR A 778 26.43 8.01 41.92
CA THR A 778 26.40 9.41 41.46
C THR A 778 27.23 10.28 42.41
N ASP A 779 27.45 11.54 42.05
CA ASP A 779 28.25 12.50 42.84
C ASP A 779 29.64 11.95 43.22
N SER A 780 30.17 11.06 42.38
CA SER A 780 31.33 10.22 42.67
C SER A 780 32.50 10.62 41.79
N LYS A 781 33.47 11.30 42.39
CA LYS A 781 34.68 11.76 41.69
C LYS A 781 35.78 10.72 41.79
N VAL A 782 36.18 10.15 40.65
CA VAL A 782 37.31 9.23 40.56
C VAL A 782 38.63 10.00 40.72
N SER A 783 39.51 9.53 41.59
CA SER A 783 40.81 10.14 41.89
C SER A 783 41.98 9.45 41.20
N GLU A 784 41.96 8.11 41.14
CA GLU A 784 43.01 7.31 40.49
C GLU A 784 42.50 5.90 40.14
N VAL A 785 43.14 5.29 39.13
CA VAL A 785 43.03 3.86 38.83
C VAL A 785 44.40 3.24 39.09
N VAL A 786 44.45 2.19 39.92
CA VAL A 786 45.72 1.56 40.31
C VAL A 786 45.65 0.05 40.16
N LYS A 787 46.79 -0.59 39.92
CA LYS A 787 46.89 -2.04 39.92
C LYS A 787 47.35 -2.52 41.30
N ARG A 788 46.54 -3.34 41.98
CA ARG A 788 46.83 -3.87 43.31
C ARG A 788 46.53 -5.37 43.37
N ASN A 789 47.48 -6.17 43.86
CA ASN A 789 47.35 -7.63 43.98
C ASN A 789 46.92 -8.35 42.68
N GLY A 790 47.32 -7.82 41.52
CA GLY A 790 46.99 -8.39 40.21
C GLY A 790 45.64 -7.95 39.61
N ALA A 791 44.78 -7.24 40.36
CA ALA A 791 43.51 -6.67 39.89
C ALA A 791 43.60 -5.13 39.74
N LEU A 792 42.68 -4.54 38.99
CA LEU A 792 42.51 -3.08 38.93
C LEU A 792 41.64 -2.63 40.10
N GLN A 793 41.95 -1.46 40.65
CA GLN A 793 41.16 -0.82 41.69
C GLN A 793 40.92 0.65 41.31
N VAL A 794 39.66 1.06 41.29
CA VAL A 794 39.24 2.43 41.01
C VAL A 794 38.94 3.12 42.34
N ARG A 795 39.68 4.18 42.65
CA ARG A 795 39.43 4.99 43.85
C ARG A 795 38.60 6.21 43.53
N PHE A 796 37.60 6.48 44.35
CA PHE A 796 36.69 7.59 44.17
C PHE A 796 36.31 8.21 45.51
N SER A 797 35.61 9.34 45.46
CA SER A 797 35.00 9.95 46.63
C SER A 797 33.57 10.37 46.31
N THR A 798 32.65 10.10 47.23
CA THR A 798 31.23 10.47 47.13
C THR A 798 30.90 11.38 48.29
N GLY A 799 30.48 12.62 48.03
CA GLY A 799 30.21 13.59 49.11
C GLY A 799 31.41 13.89 50.04
N GLY A 800 32.64 13.58 49.62
CA GLY A 800 33.87 13.74 50.42
C GLY A 800 34.34 12.48 51.16
N GLU A 801 33.54 11.40 51.20
CA GLU A 801 33.95 10.10 51.76
C GLU A 801 34.67 9.26 50.70
N GLY A 802 35.81 8.67 51.05
CA GLY A 802 36.63 7.88 50.13
C GLY A 802 36.09 6.45 49.97
N GLY A 803 36.03 5.98 48.72
CA GLY A 803 35.64 4.63 48.32
C GLY A 803 36.62 4.00 47.33
N ALA A 804 36.55 2.67 47.20
CA ALA A 804 37.33 1.92 46.22
C ALA A 804 36.54 0.72 45.69
N VAL A 805 36.64 0.47 44.38
CA VAL A 805 36.00 -0.66 43.69
C VAL A 805 37.05 -1.46 42.94
N ASP A 806 37.09 -2.77 43.15
CA ASP A 806 37.97 -3.66 42.41
C ASP A 806 37.31 -4.10 41.10
N ALA A 807 38.07 -4.12 40.01
CA ALA A 807 37.62 -4.49 38.69
C ALA A 807 38.67 -5.31 37.92
N ASP A 808 38.20 -6.10 36.95
CA ASP A 808 39.08 -6.79 36.00
C ASP A 808 39.33 -5.91 34.77
N GLN A 809 38.34 -5.09 34.41
CA GLN A 809 38.41 -4.07 33.37
C GLN A 809 37.80 -2.76 33.87
N VAL A 810 38.36 -1.63 33.42
CA VAL A 810 37.84 -0.29 33.74
C VAL A 810 37.54 0.42 32.43
N LEU A 811 36.26 0.69 32.14
CA LEU A 811 35.83 1.44 30.97
C LEU A 811 35.83 2.94 31.29
N LEU A 812 36.57 3.73 30.52
CA LEU A 812 36.51 5.18 30.56
C LEU A 812 35.53 5.70 29.49
N ALA A 813 34.31 6.06 29.91
CA ALA A 813 33.19 6.45 29.05
C ALA A 813 32.72 7.90 29.29
N VAL A 814 33.67 8.83 29.39
CA VAL A 814 33.43 10.26 29.67
C VAL A 814 33.00 11.09 28.45
N GLY A 815 32.54 10.42 27.39
CA GLY A 815 32.03 11.04 26.17
C GLY A 815 33.02 11.04 25.00
N ARG A 816 32.61 11.71 23.92
CA ARG A 816 33.39 11.85 22.69
C ARG A 816 33.46 13.33 22.31
N VAL A 817 34.59 13.73 21.73
CA VAL A 817 34.85 15.08 21.22
C VAL A 817 34.82 15.09 19.70
N PRO A 818 34.49 16.22 19.05
CA PRO A 818 34.58 16.34 17.59
C PRO A 818 36.00 16.01 17.11
N TYR A 819 36.10 15.25 16.03
CA TYR A 819 37.40 14.91 15.45
C TYR A 819 37.81 15.98 14.43
N THR A 820 38.32 17.12 14.90
CA THR A 820 38.77 18.23 14.03
C THR A 820 40.28 18.45 14.06
N GLN A 821 41.00 17.68 14.88
CA GLN A 821 42.46 17.75 14.95
C GLN A 821 43.08 17.32 13.62
N GLY A 822 43.96 18.17 13.07
CA GLY A 822 44.62 17.93 11.77
C GLY A 822 43.75 18.25 10.54
N LEU A 823 42.53 18.77 10.72
CA LEU A 823 41.67 19.21 9.62
C LEU A 823 42.18 20.50 8.95
N ASP A 824 43.03 21.28 9.64
CA ASP A 824 43.53 22.59 9.19
C ASP A 824 42.40 23.58 8.81
N ALA A 825 41.26 23.50 9.51
CA ALA A 825 40.03 24.26 9.25
C ALA A 825 40.24 25.76 9.01
N GLU A 826 41.12 26.38 9.82
CA GLU A 826 41.41 27.81 9.74
C GLU A 826 42.04 28.22 8.40
N LYS A 827 42.82 27.35 7.74
CA LYS A 827 43.42 27.64 6.42
C LYS A 827 42.36 27.78 5.32
N ALA A 828 41.21 27.14 5.49
CA ALA A 828 40.06 27.27 4.61
C ALA A 828 39.04 28.33 5.07
N GLY A 829 39.34 29.07 6.15
CA GLY A 829 38.43 30.06 6.73
C GLY A 829 37.27 29.43 7.53
N VAL A 830 37.36 28.15 7.90
CA VAL A 830 36.34 27.46 8.69
C VAL A 830 36.61 27.72 10.18
N LYS A 831 35.65 28.37 10.85
CA LYS A 831 35.75 28.70 12.28
C LYS A 831 35.48 27.48 13.15
N LEU A 832 36.29 27.29 14.17
CA LEU A 832 36.08 26.26 15.20
C LEU A 832 35.74 26.91 16.56
N GLU A 833 34.80 26.33 17.29
CA GLU A 833 34.49 26.70 18.68
C GLU A 833 34.54 25.44 19.57
N ARG A 834 35.45 25.43 20.55
CA ARG A 834 35.73 24.25 21.40
C ARG A 834 35.94 22.96 20.59
N GLY A 835 36.58 23.09 19.42
CA GLY A 835 36.85 22.00 18.48
C GLY A 835 35.68 21.61 17.57
N ARG A 836 34.49 22.20 17.73
CA ARG A 836 33.33 21.99 16.83
C ARG A 836 33.43 22.94 15.63
N VAL A 837 33.10 22.47 14.44
CA VAL A 837 32.92 23.36 13.29
C VAL A 837 31.71 24.25 13.56
N VAL A 838 31.91 25.56 13.50
CA VAL A 838 30.81 26.53 13.54
C VAL A 838 30.12 26.46 12.18
N VAL A 839 28.91 25.93 12.18
CA VAL A 839 28.07 25.81 10.97
C VAL A 839 27.11 26.99 10.90
N ASP A 840 26.94 27.58 9.72
CA ASP A 840 25.69 28.20 9.33
C ASP A 840 24.65 27.10 9.07
N ASP A 841 23.34 27.42 9.10
CA ASP A 841 22.33 26.36 8.91
C ASP A 841 22.57 25.60 7.59
N VAL A 842 22.55 24.27 7.64
CA VAL A 842 22.89 23.39 6.50
C VAL A 842 22.03 23.66 5.27
N GLU A 843 20.79 24.16 5.46
CA GLU A 843 19.91 24.59 4.37
C GLU A 843 20.38 25.91 3.71
N ASN A 844 21.01 26.81 4.47
CA ASN A 844 21.64 28.03 3.94
C ASN A 844 22.85 27.69 3.05
N ILE A 845 23.60 26.62 3.38
CA ILE A 845 24.70 26.10 2.55
C ILE A 845 24.19 25.63 1.18
N ALA A 846 22.94 25.15 1.09
CA ALA A 846 22.29 24.73 -0.14
C ALA A 846 21.60 25.87 -0.93
N GLY A 847 21.74 27.12 -0.47
CA GLY A 847 21.13 28.30 -1.11
C GLY A 847 19.70 28.60 -0.66
N HIS A 848 19.19 27.90 0.35
CA HIS A 848 17.90 28.20 0.98
C HIS A 848 18.15 29.12 2.18
N ALA A 849 18.28 30.42 1.92
CA ALA A 849 18.37 31.40 2.99
C ALA A 849 17.15 31.29 3.94
N ASP A 850 17.43 31.26 5.24
CA ASP A 850 16.48 31.38 6.37
C ASP A 850 15.87 30.08 6.92
N ARG A 851 16.46 28.91 6.66
CA ARG A 851 16.00 27.64 7.28
C ARG A 851 16.90 27.18 8.41
N VAL A 852 16.38 27.19 9.64
CA VAL A 852 17.03 26.64 10.84
C VAL A 852 16.61 25.17 11.01
N PRO A 853 17.56 24.21 11.13
CA PRO A 853 17.23 22.82 11.44
C PRO A 853 16.46 22.76 12.77
N ASP A 854 15.30 22.11 12.76
CA ASP A 854 14.50 21.97 13.97
C ASP A 854 15.08 20.87 14.88
N TYR A 855 16.05 21.25 15.70
CA TYR A 855 16.64 20.36 16.70
C TYR A 855 15.66 20.00 17.83
N HIS A 856 14.52 20.68 17.95
CA HIS A 856 13.48 20.30 18.91
C HIS A 856 12.85 18.95 18.53
N ALA A 857 12.73 18.65 17.24
CA ALA A 857 12.21 17.39 16.73
C ALA A 857 13.28 16.31 16.51
N ALA A 858 14.51 16.48 17.02
CA ALA A 858 15.55 15.47 16.88
C ALA A 858 15.42 14.36 17.96
N PRO A 859 15.22 13.08 17.59
CA PRO A 859 15.09 12.01 18.57
C PRO A 859 16.45 11.65 19.19
N ASN A 860 16.42 11.38 20.49
CA ASN A 860 17.56 10.92 21.29
C ASN A 860 17.29 9.49 21.78
N CYS A 861 18.12 8.54 21.35
CA CYS A 861 17.94 7.11 21.62
C CYS A 861 19.13 6.56 22.42
N VAL A 862 18.83 5.76 23.45
CA VAL A 862 19.79 5.00 24.25
C VAL A 862 19.35 3.54 24.20
N TYR A 863 20.19 2.68 23.64
CA TYR A 863 19.84 1.30 23.34
C TYR A 863 20.21 0.37 24.49
N THR A 864 19.71 0.70 25.68
CA THR A 864 19.81 -0.16 26.87
C THR A 864 18.69 -1.20 26.88
N ASP A 865 18.70 -2.10 27.87
CA ASP A 865 17.54 -2.91 28.23
C ASP A 865 17.06 -2.47 29.63
N PRO A 866 15.82 -1.97 29.79
CA PRO A 866 14.92 -1.55 28.73
C PRO A 866 15.49 -0.36 27.92
N GLU A 867 15.02 -0.18 26.68
CA GLU A 867 15.44 0.94 25.83
C GLU A 867 14.89 2.28 26.34
N ILE A 868 15.59 3.37 26.05
CA ILE A 868 15.17 4.74 26.38
C ILE A 868 15.21 5.58 25.11
N ALA A 869 14.13 6.33 24.83
CA ALA A 869 14.09 7.29 23.74
C ALA A 869 13.31 8.55 24.15
N HIS A 870 13.73 9.72 23.68
CA HIS A 870 12.97 10.95 23.87
C HIS A 870 13.14 11.93 22.72
N VAL A 871 12.15 12.80 22.52
CA VAL A 871 12.15 13.90 21.56
C VAL A 871 11.37 15.08 22.13
N GLY A 872 11.74 16.31 21.76
CA GLY A 872 11.12 17.54 22.28
C GLY A 872 11.46 17.83 23.74
N LEU A 873 10.64 18.68 24.38
CA LEU A 873 10.87 19.16 25.73
C LEU A 873 10.71 18.08 26.81
N GLY A 874 11.56 18.13 27.83
CA GLY A 874 11.32 17.45 29.11
C GLY A 874 10.28 18.17 29.97
N GLU A 875 9.69 17.47 30.96
CA GLU A 875 8.67 18.08 31.83
C GLU A 875 9.25 19.26 32.62
N LYS A 876 10.43 19.07 33.22
CA LYS A 876 11.13 20.12 33.95
C LYS A 876 11.50 21.27 33.02
N GLU A 877 11.99 20.96 31.82
CA GLU A 877 12.38 21.98 30.85
C GLU A 877 11.19 22.85 30.42
N ALA A 878 10.04 22.24 30.14
CA ALA A 878 8.83 22.98 29.78
C ALA A 878 8.35 23.88 30.94
N LYS A 879 8.41 23.40 32.18
CA LYS A 879 8.09 24.19 33.39
C LYS A 879 9.08 25.33 33.62
N ASP A 880 10.38 25.08 33.46
CA ASP A 880 11.44 26.09 33.60
C ASP A 880 11.31 27.19 32.52
N LYS A 881 10.76 26.86 31.34
CA LYS A 881 10.38 27.82 30.29
C LYS A 881 9.05 28.54 30.55
N GLY A 882 8.38 28.28 31.67
CA GLY A 882 7.10 28.90 32.04
C GLY A 882 5.89 28.41 31.23
N ILE A 883 6.02 27.27 30.54
CA ILE A 883 4.94 26.69 29.74
C ILE A 883 4.02 25.89 30.67
N ALA A 884 2.73 26.21 30.68
CA ALA A 884 1.75 25.37 31.36
C ALA A 884 1.59 24.07 30.56
N VAL A 885 1.81 22.92 31.18
CA VAL A 885 1.82 21.62 30.47
C VAL A 885 0.77 20.63 30.99
N LYS A 886 0.23 19.83 30.08
CA LYS A 886 -0.49 18.57 30.36
C LYS A 886 0.48 17.40 30.18
N ILE A 887 0.38 16.42 31.07
CA ILE A 887 1.29 15.27 31.10
C ILE A 887 0.47 14.00 31.10
N GLY A 888 0.73 13.16 30.11
CA GLY A 888 0.16 11.83 30.01
C GLY A 888 1.22 10.78 30.24
N ARG A 889 0.87 9.72 30.95
CA ARG A 889 1.77 8.60 31.19
C ARG A 889 1.03 7.29 31.11
N PHE A 890 1.52 6.39 30.27
CA PHE A 890 0.95 5.08 30.07
C PHE A 890 1.99 3.97 30.33
N PRO A 891 1.76 3.07 31.30
CA PRO A 891 2.70 2.00 31.63
C PRO A 891 2.60 0.84 30.63
N PHE A 892 3.74 0.28 30.20
CA PHE A 892 3.74 -0.89 29.32
C PHE A 892 3.11 -2.13 29.99
N ALA A 893 3.07 -2.19 31.32
CA ALA A 893 2.32 -3.21 32.06
C ALA A 893 0.79 -3.21 31.79
N ALA A 894 0.24 -2.13 31.22
CA ALA A 894 -1.15 -2.04 30.79
C ALA A 894 -1.33 -2.23 29.28
N ALA A 895 -0.25 -2.39 28.51
CA ALA A 895 -0.30 -2.57 27.06
C ALA A 895 -0.44 -4.06 26.71
N GLY A 896 -1.50 -4.42 25.96
CA GLY A 896 -1.77 -5.80 25.54
C GLY A 896 -0.59 -6.43 24.80
N ARG A 897 0.07 -5.67 23.91
CA ARG A 897 1.25 -6.17 23.18
C ARG A 897 2.47 -6.37 24.08
N ALA A 898 2.73 -5.47 25.04
CA ALA A 898 3.87 -5.61 25.95
C ALA A 898 3.70 -6.82 26.88
N LEU A 899 2.46 -7.11 27.30
CA LEU A 899 2.11 -8.31 28.06
C LEU A 899 2.39 -9.59 27.27
N THR A 900 2.02 -9.66 25.99
CA THR A 900 2.28 -10.85 25.16
C THR A 900 3.76 -11.06 24.86
N LEU A 901 4.56 -10.00 24.84
CA LEU A 901 6.03 -10.07 24.75
C LEU A 901 6.69 -10.38 26.11
N GLY A 902 5.94 -10.30 27.21
CA GLY A 902 6.46 -10.30 28.60
C GLY A 902 7.48 -9.20 28.90
N GLN A 903 7.50 -8.13 28.10
CA GLN A 903 8.37 -6.96 28.26
C GLN A 903 7.54 -5.78 28.77
N THR A 904 7.20 -5.79 30.04
CA THR A 904 6.25 -4.83 30.64
C THR A 904 6.91 -3.68 31.42
N GLU A 905 8.24 -3.70 31.55
CA GLU A 905 8.97 -2.69 32.31
C GLU A 905 9.01 -1.35 31.56
N GLY A 906 8.58 -0.29 32.23
CA GLY A 906 8.63 1.08 31.70
C GLY A 906 7.27 1.67 31.31
N PHE A 907 7.30 2.76 30.55
CA PHE A 907 6.14 3.58 30.19
C PHE A 907 6.43 4.51 29.00
N VAL A 908 5.36 5.01 28.40
CA VAL A 908 5.36 6.16 27.50
C VAL A 908 4.87 7.40 28.27
N LYS A 909 5.58 8.52 28.16
CA LYS A 909 5.23 9.82 28.75
C LYS A 909 5.16 10.88 27.65
N VAL A 910 4.07 11.62 27.59
CA VAL A 910 3.87 12.74 26.66
C VAL A 910 3.68 14.04 27.43
N ILE A 911 4.20 15.12 26.88
CA ILE A 911 4.15 16.46 27.43
C ILE A 911 3.57 17.37 26.35
N ALA A 912 2.48 18.05 26.66
CA ALA A 912 1.81 18.95 25.73
C ALA A 912 1.53 20.30 26.36
N ASP A 913 1.43 21.33 25.53
CA ASP A 913 1.00 22.66 25.98
C ASP A 913 -0.44 22.58 26.49
N ALA A 914 -0.69 23.13 27.68
CA ALA A 914 -2.00 23.03 28.34
C ALA A 914 -3.07 23.89 27.66
N GLN A 915 -2.68 24.95 26.95
CA GLN A 915 -3.57 25.88 26.27
C GLN A 915 -3.87 25.44 24.83
N SER A 916 -2.84 25.09 24.04
CA SER A 916 -3.00 24.71 22.63
C SER A 916 -3.22 23.21 22.42
N GLY A 917 -2.86 22.36 23.39
CA GLY A 917 -2.87 20.91 23.24
C GLY A 917 -1.74 20.36 22.36
N GLN A 918 -0.87 21.22 21.84
CA GLN A 918 0.25 20.82 20.99
C GLN A 918 1.23 19.91 21.75
N LEU A 919 1.64 18.80 21.14
CA LEU A 919 2.65 17.92 21.70
C LEU A 919 4.01 18.63 21.69
N LEU A 920 4.58 18.80 22.88
CA LEU A 920 5.87 19.46 23.09
C LEU A 920 7.01 18.46 23.27
N GLY A 921 6.73 17.26 23.78
CA GLY A 921 7.75 16.25 24.01
C GLY A 921 7.19 14.87 24.30
N ALA A 922 7.97 13.85 24.00
CA ALA A 922 7.66 12.46 24.29
C ALA A 922 8.91 11.75 24.84
N HIS A 923 8.71 10.94 25.87
CA HIS A 923 9.77 10.25 26.61
C HIS A 923 9.31 8.82 26.85
N ILE A 924 10.05 7.84 26.34
CA ILE A 924 9.71 6.43 26.37
C ILE A 924 10.85 5.66 27.03
N VAL A 925 10.53 4.83 28.03
CA VAL A 925 11.42 3.78 28.52
C VAL A 925 10.66 2.45 28.45
N GLY A 926 11.20 1.44 27.78
CA GLY A 926 10.53 0.15 27.62
C GLY A 926 10.87 -0.59 26.32
N PRO A 927 10.09 -1.61 25.93
CA PRO A 927 10.38 -2.41 24.76
C PRO A 927 10.32 -1.56 23.50
N ARG A 928 11.36 -1.66 22.66
CA ARG A 928 11.44 -1.01 21.34
C ARG A 928 11.21 0.50 21.40
N ALA A 929 11.55 1.16 22.51
CA ALA A 929 11.38 2.61 22.68
C ALA A 929 12.03 3.40 21.54
N THR A 930 13.15 2.92 21.02
CA THR A 930 13.89 3.54 19.91
C THR A 930 13.19 3.43 18.56
N ASP A 931 12.33 2.42 18.37
CA ASP A 931 11.46 2.29 17.19
C ASP A 931 10.20 3.18 17.34
N LEU A 932 9.61 3.21 18.54
CA LEU A 932 8.36 3.94 18.82
C LEU A 932 8.49 5.47 18.76
N ILE A 933 9.68 6.02 19.04
CA ILE A 933 9.89 7.48 19.14
C ILE A 933 9.74 8.20 17.79
N ALA A 934 9.78 7.47 16.67
CA ALA A 934 9.64 8.04 15.34
C ALA A 934 8.27 8.71 15.12
N GLU A 935 7.21 8.13 15.69
CA GLU A 935 5.87 8.71 15.61
C GLU A 935 5.78 10.04 16.36
N ALA A 936 6.33 10.10 17.58
CA ALA A 936 6.41 11.34 18.35
C ALA A 936 7.25 12.41 17.64
N THR A 937 8.33 12.00 16.97
CA THR A 937 9.17 12.89 16.16
C THR A 937 8.35 13.53 15.05
N LEU A 938 7.58 12.73 14.30
CA LEU A 938 6.70 13.22 13.26
C LEU A 938 5.62 14.17 13.80
N ALA A 939 5.01 13.80 14.94
CA ALA A 939 3.98 14.61 15.57
C ALA A 939 4.51 15.99 16.01
N ILE A 940 5.69 16.04 16.63
CA ILE A 940 6.33 17.29 17.06
C ILE A 940 6.75 18.14 15.85
N GLN A 941 7.38 17.53 14.83
CA GLN A 941 7.84 18.25 13.64
C GLN A 941 6.69 18.92 12.87
N ASN A 942 5.49 18.34 12.92
CA ASN A 942 4.29 18.88 12.27
C ASN A 942 3.38 19.65 13.25
N GLY A 943 3.80 19.82 14.50
CA GLY A 943 3.05 20.56 15.51
C GLY A 943 1.69 19.97 15.84
N LEU A 944 1.55 18.64 15.81
CA LEU A 944 0.29 17.96 16.12
C LEU A 944 -0.12 18.12 17.58
N THR A 945 -1.42 18.11 17.83
CA THR A 945 -2.02 18.15 19.17
C THR A 945 -2.24 16.75 19.75
N LEU A 946 -2.43 16.66 21.08
CA LEU A 946 -2.80 15.40 21.74
C LEU A 946 -4.08 14.76 21.17
N GLU A 947 -5.03 15.59 20.72
CA GLU A 947 -6.27 15.13 20.08
C GLU A 947 -6.00 14.54 18.69
N GLN A 948 -5.13 15.16 17.90
CA GLN A 948 -4.76 14.58 16.60
C GLN A 948 -3.96 13.27 16.75
N VAL A 949 -3.14 13.17 17.82
CA VAL A 949 -2.44 11.93 18.17
C VAL A 949 -3.43 10.86 18.65
N ASP A 950 -4.44 11.21 19.45
CA ASP A 950 -5.43 10.23 19.93
C ASP A 950 -6.42 9.76 18.84
N LEU A 951 -6.71 10.59 17.83
CA LEU A 951 -7.52 10.23 16.66
C LEU A 951 -6.77 9.38 15.63
N THR A 952 -5.46 9.23 15.78
CA THR A 952 -4.67 8.39 14.88
C THR A 952 -5.01 6.92 15.12
N ILE A 953 -5.43 6.21 14.07
CA ILE A 953 -5.79 4.79 14.17
C ILE A 953 -4.52 3.95 14.33
N HIS A 954 -4.32 3.43 15.55
CA HIS A 954 -3.25 2.49 15.85
C HIS A 954 -3.74 1.04 15.64
N ALA A 955 -2.89 0.18 15.10
CA ALA A 955 -3.21 -1.24 14.97
C ALA A 955 -3.26 -1.92 16.35
N HIS A 956 -4.24 -2.79 16.58
CA HIS A 956 -4.41 -3.51 17.84
C HIS A 956 -4.18 -5.02 17.70
N PRO A 957 -3.42 -5.69 18.61
CA PRO A 957 -2.60 -5.10 19.68
C PRO A 957 -1.19 -4.75 19.19
N THR A 958 -0.71 -3.52 19.45
CA THR A 958 0.67 -3.12 19.12
C THR A 958 1.31 -2.23 20.20
N LEU A 959 2.65 -2.10 20.18
CA LEU A 959 3.35 -1.21 21.11
C LEU A 959 3.06 0.29 20.86
N PRO A 960 2.93 0.79 19.60
CA PRO A 960 2.52 2.17 19.30
C PRO A 960 1.25 2.64 20.00
N GLU A 961 0.27 1.75 20.27
CA GLU A 961 -0.94 2.09 21.04
C GLU A 961 -0.63 2.72 22.41
N SER A 962 0.55 2.42 22.99
CA SER A 962 1.00 3.01 24.24
C SER A 962 1.24 4.52 24.16
N PHE A 963 1.55 5.03 22.96
CA PHE A 963 1.71 6.46 22.70
C PHE A 963 0.35 7.16 22.61
N MET A 964 -0.61 6.58 21.88
CA MET A 964 -2.01 7.00 21.88
C MET A 964 -2.59 7.02 23.31
N GLU A 965 -2.40 5.95 24.08
CA GLU A 965 -2.90 5.87 25.46
C GLU A 965 -2.22 6.89 26.39
N ALA A 966 -0.95 7.23 26.16
CA ALA A 966 -0.32 8.32 26.87
C ALA A 966 -0.96 9.67 26.51
N ALA A 967 -1.28 9.92 25.23
CA ALA A 967 -2.00 11.12 24.80
C ALA A 967 -3.42 11.20 25.39
N LEU A 968 -4.14 10.09 25.44
CA LEU A 968 -5.43 9.97 26.11
C LEU A 968 -5.29 10.18 27.63
N ALA A 969 -4.26 9.65 28.27
CA ALA A 969 -3.98 9.83 29.69
C ALA A 969 -3.75 11.30 30.05
N ALA A 970 -3.04 12.05 29.19
CA ALA A 970 -2.83 13.50 29.36
C ALA A 970 -4.15 14.29 29.37
N GLN A 971 -5.19 13.73 28.76
CA GLN A 971 -6.53 14.30 28.62
C GLN A 971 -7.53 13.70 29.62
N GLY A 972 -7.10 12.74 30.45
CA GLY A 972 -7.98 12.02 31.38
C GLY A 972 -8.98 11.08 30.70
N ARG A 973 -8.62 10.57 29.50
CA ARG A 973 -9.43 9.69 28.65
C ARG A 973 -8.78 8.32 28.38
N ALA A 974 -7.71 7.96 29.10
CA ALA A 974 -7.07 6.66 28.89
C ALA A 974 -8.05 5.52 29.11
N VAL A 975 -7.98 4.49 28.26
CA VAL A 975 -8.93 3.37 28.25
C VAL A 975 -8.39 2.22 29.09
N HIS A 976 -7.07 2.01 29.03
CA HIS A 976 -6.41 0.85 29.64
C HIS A 976 -5.88 1.13 31.07
N ILE A 977 -5.99 2.37 31.57
CA ILE A 977 -5.65 2.75 32.95
C ILE A 977 -6.69 3.68 33.57
N ALA A 978 -6.76 3.70 34.90
CA ALA A 978 -7.64 4.62 35.62
C ALA A 978 -7.15 6.07 35.53
N ASN A 979 -8.03 6.97 35.09
CA ASN A 979 -7.77 8.41 35.02
C ASN A 979 -7.76 9.04 36.44
N ARG A 980 -6.64 9.64 36.86
CA ARG A 980 -6.52 10.28 38.20
C ARG A 980 -7.25 11.63 38.24
N ARG A 981 -8.14 11.83 39.22
CA ARG A 981 -8.74 13.15 39.55
C ARG A 981 -7.74 14.00 40.36
N THR A 982 -7.40 15.21 39.91
CA THR A 982 -6.53 16.14 40.65
C THR A 982 -7.32 16.94 41.69
N SER A 983 -6.82 16.98 42.94
CA SER A 983 -7.42 17.67 44.09
C SER A 983 -6.64 18.95 44.45
N ALA A 984 -7.31 20.09 44.59
CA ALA A 984 -6.76 21.31 45.22
C ALA A 984 -7.70 21.82 46.35
N PRO A 985 -7.18 22.46 47.43
CA PRO A 985 -7.90 22.67 48.69
C PRO A 985 -8.66 24.01 48.80
N VAL A 986 -9.73 24.04 49.61
CA VAL A 986 -10.70 25.16 49.79
C VAL A 986 -10.48 25.88 51.14
N PRO A 987 -10.53 27.23 51.22
CA PRO A 987 -10.75 27.97 52.47
C PRO A 987 -12.17 28.56 52.61
N THR A 988 -12.62 28.60 53.86
CA THR A 988 -13.94 28.93 54.41
C THR A 988 -14.20 30.44 54.56
N GLN A 989 -15.45 30.91 54.37
CA GLN A 989 -16.26 31.66 55.38
C GLN A 989 -17.62 32.13 54.81
N THR A 990 -18.62 32.13 55.69
CA THR A 990 -20.04 32.40 55.42
C THR A 990 -20.49 33.67 56.15
N ALA A 991 -21.56 34.27 55.63
CA ALA A 991 -22.54 35.18 56.26
C ALA A 991 -22.23 36.69 56.21
N GLU A 992 -22.99 37.43 55.38
CA GLU A 992 -23.56 38.75 55.77
C GLU A 992 -24.51 39.44 54.75
N LEU A 993 -24.67 38.99 53.50
CA LEU A 993 -25.33 39.84 52.47
C LEU A 993 -26.65 39.29 51.90
N GLN A 994 -27.56 38.86 52.78
CA GLN A 994 -29.01 38.83 52.51
C GLN A 994 -29.62 40.11 53.09
N GLN A 995 -29.74 41.22 52.35
CA GLN A 995 -30.74 42.26 52.71
C GLN A 995 -31.05 43.37 51.69
N ASN A 996 -30.35 43.53 50.55
CA ASN A 996 -30.38 44.86 49.89
C ASN A 996 -30.87 45.00 48.43
N GLN A 997 -31.45 44.01 47.74
CA GLN A 997 -31.78 44.21 46.31
C GLN A 997 -33.17 43.74 45.87
N GLU A 998 -34.21 44.26 46.53
CA GLU A 998 -35.60 44.24 46.04
C GLU A 998 -36.12 45.62 45.56
N LYS A 999 -35.25 46.62 45.40
CA LYS A 999 -35.68 47.95 44.94
C LYS A 999 -35.02 48.36 43.64
N GLN A 1000 -35.87 48.61 42.64
CA GLN A 1000 -35.69 49.45 41.46
C GLN A 1000 -35.70 48.74 40.10
N MET A 1001 -36.94 48.57 39.66
CA MET A 1001 -37.41 48.42 38.29
C MET A 1001 -37.13 49.67 37.42
N ALA A 1002 -37.06 49.43 36.09
CA ALA A 1002 -37.63 50.21 34.97
C ALA A 1002 -36.89 51.47 34.41
N ALA A 1003 -36.25 51.31 33.22
CA ALA A 1003 -36.66 51.88 31.90
C ALA A 1003 -35.49 51.89 30.87
N PRO A 1004 -35.74 51.89 29.52
CA PRO A 1004 -34.79 51.40 28.48
C PRO A 1004 -34.21 52.49 27.54
N VAL A 1005 -33.02 52.27 26.92
CA VAL A 1005 -32.63 52.61 25.51
C VAL A 1005 -31.23 52.07 25.10
N LYS A 1006 -31.22 51.37 23.95
CA LYS A 1006 -30.26 51.14 22.81
C LYS A 1006 -28.75 50.84 22.94
N ALA A 1007 -28.42 49.69 22.31
CA ALA A 1007 -27.23 49.22 21.56
C ALA A 1007 -25.89 49.97 21.59
N SER A 1008 -24.82 49.32 22.09
CA SER A 1008 -23.71 48.72 21.31
C SER A 1008 -22.52 48.31 22.23
N SER A 1009 -21.96 47.09 22.05
CA SER A 1009 -20.78 46.47 22.74
C SER A 1009 -21.02 45.99 24.20
N PRO A 1010 -20.32 44.98 24.83
CA PRO A 1010 -19.00 44.33 24.57
C PRO A 1010 -18.99 42.74 24.69
N PRO A 1011 -17.83 42.03 24.65
CA PRO A 1011 -17.72 40.57 24.88
C PRO A 1011 -17.95 40.17 26.37
N PRO A 1012 -18.32 38.90 26.67
CA PRO A 1012 -18.84 38.51 27.99
C PRO A 1012 -17.74 38.30 29.05
N PRO A 1013 -18.06 38.38 30.36
CA PRO A 1013 -17.10 38.22 31.44
C PRO A 1013 -16.77 36.75 31.74
N ALA A 1014 -15.62 36.50 32.36
CA ALA A 1014 -15.19 35.17 32.82
C ALA A 1014 -16.22 34.52 33.77
N PRO A 1015 -16.49 33.20 33.66
CA PRO A 1015 -17.46 32.53 34.52
C PRO A 1015 -16.98 32.46 35.97
N SER A 1016 -17.81 32.91 36.91
CA SER A 1016 -17.58 32.74 38.35
C SER A 1016 -17.57 31.26 38.74
N ALA A 1017 -16.65 30.85 39.62
CA ALA A 1017 -16.62 29.51 40.19
C ALA A 1017 -17.99 29.11 40.78
N ILE A 1018 -18.58 28.03 40.24
CA ILE A 1018 -19.87 27.50 40.67
C ILE A 1018 -19.73 26.99 42.11
N ASN A 1019 -20.45 27.60 43.06
CA ASN A 1019 -20.54 27.08 44.43
C ASN A 1019 -21.51 25.87 44.45
N PRO A 1020 -21.04 24.63 44.67
CA PRO A 1020 -21.88 23.44 44.59
C PRO A 1020 -22.99 23.39 45.65
N LYS A 1021 -22.86 24.19 46.73
CA LYS A 1021 -23.90 24.32 47.78
C LYS A 1021 -25.00 25.34 47.44
N ALA A 1022 -24.86 26.11 46.36
CA ALA A 1022 -25.83 27.11 45.90
C ALA A 1022 -26.68 26.64 44.69
N LEU A 1023 -26.44 25.43 44.18
CA LEU A 1023 -27.29 24.80 43.17
C LEU A 1023 -28.57 24.26 43.83
N GLU A 1024 -29.49 25.16 44.20
CA GLU A 1024 -30.88 24.73 44.45
C GLU A 1024 -31.50 24.31 43.10
N LEU A 1025 -31.96 23.05 43.04
CA LEU A 1025 -32.77 22.54 41.93
C LEU A 1025 -34.14 23.23 41.96
N THR A 1026 -34.23 24.44 41.41
CA THR A 1026 -35.52 25.05 41.05
C THR A 1026 -36.22 24.17 40.03
N LYS A 1027 -37.55 24.26 39.93
CA LYS A 1027 -38.31 23.47 38.95
C LYS A 1027 -37.80 23.69 37.52
N ASP A 1028 -37.50 24.93 37.16
CA ASP A 1028 -37.03 25.28 35.82
C ASP A 1028 -35.59 24.80 35.55
N ASN A 1029 -34.67 24.91 36.51
CA ASN A 1029 -33.31 24.37 36.36
C ASN A 1029 -33.32 22.84 36.34
N ARG A 1030 -34.21 22.21 37.12
CA ARG A 1030 -34.44 20.77 37.08
C ARG A 1030 -34.98 20.35 35.72
N ASP A 1031 -35.99 21.04 35.19
CA ASP A 1031 -36.61 20.70 33.91
C ASP A 1031 -35.62 20.90 32.75
N PHE A 1032 -34.78 21.93 32.79
CA PHE A 1032 -33.67 22.14 31.86
C PHE A 1032 -32.63 21.01 31.93
N LEU A 1033 -32.15 20.66 33.12
CA LEU A 1033 -31.19 19.57 33.30
C LEU A 1033 -31.77 18.20 32.90
N LEU A 1034 -33.06 17.98 33.16
CA LEU A 1034 -33.78 16.79 32.71
C LEU A 1034 -33.95 16.76 31.19
N ALA A 1035 -34.18 17.89 30.54
CA ALA A 1035 -34.24 17.99 29.08
C ALA A 1035 -32.88 17.62 28.46
N MET A 1036 -31.78 18.21 28.96
CA MET A 1036 -30.43 17.86 28.53
C MET A 1036 -30.14 16.37 28.72
N HIS A 1037 -30.51 15.81 29.88
CA HIS A 1037 -30.31 14.40 30.15
C HIS A 1037 -31.11 13.49 29.22
N ARG A 1038 -32.35 13.87 28.88
CA ARG A 1038 -33.17 13.12 27.92
C ARG A 1038 -32.59 13.15 26.53
N GLU A 1039 -32.04 14.29 26.10
CA GLU A 1039 -31.41 14.44 24.80
C GLU A 1039 -30.13 13.61 24.71
N MET A 1040 -29.30 13.63 25.76
CA MET A 1040 -28.16 12.73 25.89
C MET A 1040 -28.58 11.25 25.79
N GLN A 1041 -29.60 10.84 26.56
CA GLN A 1041 -30.10 9.47 26.50
C GLN A 1041 -30.64 9.09 25.12
N LEU A 1042 -31.27 10.02 24.41
CA LEU A 1042 -31.79 9.78 23.06
C LEU A 1042 -30.64 9.52 22.07
N ILE A 1043 -29.61 10.35 22.08
CA ILE A 1043 -28.41 10.18 21.24
C ILE A 1043 -27.73 8.85 21.57
N ARG A 1044 -27.53 8.56 22.86
CA ARG A 1044 -26.93 7.31 23.31
C ARG A 1044 -27.72 6.08 22.84
N ARG A 1045 -29.04 6.09 23.01
CA ARG A 1045 -29.93 5.02 22.54
C ARG A 1045 -29.89 4.88 21.03
N PHE A 1046 -29.80 6.01 20.32
CA PHE A 1046 -29.68 6.02 18.86
C PHE A 1046 -28.37 5.37 18.43
N GLU A 1047 -27.24 5.75 19.03
CA GLU A 1047 -25.91 5.18 18.74
C GLU A 1047 -25.85 3.69 19.06
N GLU A 1048 -26.34 3.27 20.22
CA GLU A 1048 -26.44 1.84 20.57
C GLU A 1048 -27.28 1.09 19.54
N ARG A 1049 -28.41 1.67 19.12
CA ARG A 1049 -29.27 1.05 18.13
C ARG A 1049 -28.62 1.02 16.75
N ALA A 1050 -27.93 2.09 16.35
CA ALA A 1050 -27.18 2.17 15.12
C ALA A 1050 -26.03 1.15 15.12
N GLN A 1051 -25.33 0.95 16.26
CA GLN A 1051 -24.29 -0.06 16.42
C GLN A 1051 -24.88 -1.45 16.34
N GLU A 1052 -26.01 -1.70 16.99
CA GLU A 1052 -26.73 -2.97 16.85
C GLU A 1052 -27.16 -3.19 15.40
N GLN A 1053 -27.62 -2.15 14.69
CA GLN A 1053 -28.00 -2.26 13.28
C GLN A 1053 -26.77 -2.47 12.40
N TYR A 1054 -25.64 -1.85 12.71
CA TYR A 1054 -24.39 -1.98 11.97
C TYR A 1054 -23.73 -3.35 12.19
N THR A 1055 -23.72 -3.83 13.43
CA THR A 1055 -23.22 -5.17 13.81
C THR A 1055 -24.09 -6.27 13.18
N LYS A 1056 -25.38 -5.96 13.01
CA LYS A 1056 -26.34 -6.75 12.24
C LYS A 1056 -26.45 -6.22 10.80
N ALA A 1057 -25.39 -5.65 10.22
CA ALA A 1057 -25.25 -5.13 8.86
C ALA A 1057 -26.52 -4.59 8.14
N LYS A 1058 -27.46 -4.02 8.89
CA LYS A 1058 -28.73 -3.46 8.42
C LYS A 1058 -28.51 -2.06 7.88
N ILE A 1059 -27.49 -1.35 8.37
CA ILE A 1059 -27.00 -0.09 7.83
C ILE A 1059 -25.60 -0.29 7.24
N GLY A 1060 -25.36 0.27 6.04
CA GLY A 1060 -24.13 0.03 5.26
C GLY A 1060 -23.10 1.17 5.32
N GLY A 1061 -21.82 0.80 5.34
CA GLY A 1061 -20.65 1.70 5.38
C GLY A 1061 -19.90 1.64 6.71
N TYR A 1062 -18.61 2.00 6.73
CA TYR A 1062 -17.82 2.19 7.96
C TYR A 1062 -18.56 3.18 8.88
N CYS A 1063 -19.33 2.68 9.86
CA CYS A 1063 -20.07 3.50 10.80
C CYS A 1063 -19.20 3.62 12.07
N HIS A 1064 -18.31 4.62 12.11
CA HIS A 1064 -17.63 4.96 13.35
C HIS A 1064 -18.67 5.56 14.29
N LEU A 1065 -19.17 4.76 15.23
CA LEU A 1065 -20.08 5.22 16.26
C LEU A 1065 -19.25 5.54 17.49
N ASN A 1066 -19.17 6.83 17.82
CA ASN A 1066 -18.53 7.31 19.05
C ASN A 1066 -19.48 7.11 20.25
N ILE A 1067 -19.76 5.84 20.57
CA ILE A 1067 -20.67 5.44 21.63
C ILE A 1067 -20.19 6.02 22.97
N GLY A 1068 -20.96 6.94 23.55
CA GLY A 1068 -20.62 7.57 24.84
C GLY A 1068 -20.23 9.03 24.78
N GLU A 1069 -20.34 9.68 23.62
CA GLU A 1069 -20.05 11.11 23.46
C GLU A 1069 -21.28 12.02 23.58
N GLU A 1070 -22.46 11.49 23.93
CA GLU A 1070 -23.73 12.23 23.97
C GLU A 1070 -23.70 13.50 24.83
N ALA A 1071 -22.95 13.48 25.93
CA ALA A 1071 -22.81 14.62 26.83
C ALA A 1071 -21.97 15.74 26.21
N THR A 1072 -20.94 15.38 25.44
CA THR A 1072 -20.10 16.31 24.70
C THR A 1072 -20.90 16.94 23.56
N VAL A 1073 -21.69 16.14 22.85
CA VAL A 1073 -22.56 16.59 21.76
C VAL A 1073 -23.62 17.59 22.25
N VAL A 1074 -24.39 17.24 23.29
CA VAL A 1074 -25.42 18.13 23.85
C VAL A 1074 -24.79 19.38 24.46
N GLY A 1075 -23.67 19.24 25.16
CA GLY A 1075 -22.92 20.36 25.74
C GLY A 1075 -22.38 21.32 24.68
N GLY A 1076 -21.82 20.79 23.59
CA GLY A 1076 -21.30 21.57 22.47
C GLY A 1076 -22.40 22.36 21.75
N ILE A 1077 -23.55 21.73 21.53
CA ILE A 1077 -24.73 22.38 20.91
C ILE A 1077 -25.27 23.53 21.76
N LEU A 1078 -25.30 23.38 23.09
CA LEU A 1078 -25.80 24.43 24.00
C LEU A 1078 -24.94 25.70 23.98
N ALA A 1079 -23.67 25.59 23.58
CA ALA A 1079 -22.78 26.73 23.41
C ALA A 1079 -23.00 27.48 22.08
N LEU A 1080 -23.71 26.87 21.12
CA LEU A 1080 -23.97 27.47 19.82
C LEU A 1080 -25.18 28.40 19.86
N LYS A 1081 -25.11 29.49 19.10
CA LYS A 1081 -26.26 30.37 18.93
C LYS A 1081 -27.29 29.69 18.02
N PRO A 1082 -28.59 30.06 18.13
CA PRO A 1082 -29.65 29.48 17.29
C PRO A 1082 -29.43 29.63 15.78
N ASN A 1083 -28.58 30.57 15.36
CA ASN A 1083 -28.32 30.87 13.97
C ASN A 1083 -27.03 30.25 13.40
N ASP A 1084 -26.25 29.55 14.22
CA ASP A 1084 -24.94 29.03 13.80
C ASP A 1084 -25.09 27.77 12.93
N TRP A 1085 -24.22 27.63 11.94
CA TRP A 1085 -24.10 26.41 11.16
C TRP A 1085 -23.15 25.43 11.85
N ILE A 1086 -23.48 24.15 11.77
CA ILE A 1086 -22.58 23.07 12.16
C ILE A 1086 -22.05 22.42 10.89
N PHE A 1087 -20.73 22.42 10.76
CA PHE A 1087 -19.99 21.69 9.73
C PHE A 1087 -19.15 20.63 10.43
N THR A 1088 -19.41 19.35 10.16
CA THR A 1088 -18.60 18.25 10.68
C THR A 1088 -17.80 17.64 9.53
N SER A 1089 -16.50 17.38 9.73
CA SER A 1089 -15.61 16.75 8.74
C SER A 1089 -15.79 15.22 8.65
N TYR A 1090 -16.83 14.70 9.32
CA TYR A 1090 -17.16 13.28 9.44
C TYR A 1090 -18.65 13.10 9.81
N ARG A 1091 -19.18 11.86 9.72
CA ARG A 1091 -20.60 11.50 9.87
C ARG A 1091 -21.12 11.57 11.33
N GLU A 1092 -21.39 12.76 11.85
CA GLU A 1092 -21.75 12.98 13.26
C GLU A 1092 -23.28 13.01 13.54
N HIS A 1093 -23.85 11.83 13.78
CA HIS A 1093 -25.29 11.63 14.01
C HIS A 1093 -25.81 12.28 15.30
N GLY A 1094 -25.00 12.28 16.36
CA GLY A 1094 -25.37 12.90 17.63
C GLY A 1094 -25.60 14.40 17.47
N HIS A 1095 -24.72 15.09 16.74
CA HIS A 1095 -24.83 16.53 16.49
C HIS A 1095 -26.06 16.89 15.65
N ALA A 1096 -26.42 16.03 14.68
CA ALA A 1096 -27.67 16.17 13.93
C ALA A 1096 -28.89 16.04 14.86
N ILE A 1097 -28.93 15.00 15.71
CA ILE A 1097 -30.03 14.78 16.68
C ILE A 1097 -30.15 15.94 17.66
N ALA A 1098 -29.01 16.43 18.18
CA ALA A 1098 -28.98 17.58 19.11
C ALA A 1098 -29.36 18.92 18.44
N ARG A 1099 -29.22 19.06 17.11
CA ARG A 1099 -29.84 20.16 16.35
C ARG A 1099 -31.35 19.98 16.15
N GLY A 1100 -31.94 18.92 16.69
CA GLY A 1100 -33.35 18.59 16.57
C GLY A 1100 -33.71 18.04 15.19
N VAL A 1101 -32.77 17.38 14.51
CA VAL A 1101 -33.09 16.47 13.40
C VAL A 1101 -33.77 15.25 14.00
N ASP A 1102 -34.89 14.81 13.41
CA ASP A 1102 -35.62 13.64 13.89
C ASP A 1102 -34.68 12.41 13.84
N PRO A 1103 -34.47 11.68 14.95
CA PRO A 1103 -33.69 10.44 14.94
C PRO A 1103 -34.19 9.45 13.89
N LYS A 1104 -35.49 9.44 13.56
CA LYS A 1104 -36.01 8.62 12.46
C LYS A 1104 -35.52 9.07 11.10
N ALA A 1105 -35.35 10.37 10.89
CA ALA A 1105 -34.77 10.94 9.67
C ALA A 1105 -33.26 10.69 9.61
N VAL A 1106 -32.53 10.80 10.73
CA VAL A 1106 -31.11 10.43 10.80
C VAL A 1106 -30.92 8.93 10.55
N MET A 1107 -31.79 8.09 11.14
CA MET A 1107 -31.80 6.66 10.88
C MET A 1107 -32.16 6.39 9.42
N ALA A 1108 -33.20 7.04 8.89
CA ALA A 1108 -33.58 6.93 7.49
C ALA A 1108 -32.43 7.31 6.55
N GLU A 1109 -31.65 8.35 6.86
CA GLU A 1109 -30.42 8.71 6.13
C GLU A 1109 -29.38 7.58 6.17
N LEU A 1110 -29.14 6.98 7.34
CA LEU A 1110 -28.24 5.81 7.49
C LEU A 1110 -28.69 4.60 6.67
N PHE A 1111 -30.00 4.48 6.44
CA PHE A 1111 -30.62 3.47 5.58
C PHE A 1111 -30.85 3.95 4.13
N GLY A 1112 -30.37 5.16 3.76
CA GLY A 1112 -30.54 5.74 2.41
C GLY A 1112 -31.99 5.99 2.00
N LYS A 1113 -32.92 6.16 2.94
CA LYS A 1113 -34.35 6.32 2.66
C LYS A 1113 -34.71 7.76 2.30
N GLU A 1114 -35.74 7.93 1.46
CA GLU A 1114 -36.29 9.23 1.04
C GLU A 1114 -36.80 10.10 2.21
N SER A 1115 -37.11 9.47 3.35
CA SER A 1115 -37.48 10.17 4.59
C SER A 1115 -36.28 10.69 5.39
N GLY A 1116 -35.06 10.48 4.90
CA GLY A 1116 -33.82 11.04 5.44
C GLY A 1116 -33.69 12.55 5.22
N THR A 1117 -32.71 13.15 5.89
CA THR A 1117 -32.42 14.59 5.84
C THR A 1117 -32.06 15.11 4.45
N SER A 1118 -31.41 14.29 3.61
CA SER A 1118 -31.08 14.60 2.23
C SER A 1118 -32.17 14.20 1.23
N HIS A 1119 -33.29 13.67 1.73
CA HIS A 1119 -34.37 13.07 0.93
C HIS A 1119 -33.89 11.97 -0.03
N GLY A 1120 -32.95 11.13 0.43
CA GLY A 1120 -32.40 10.01 -0.35
C GLY A 1120 -31.47 10.42 -1.49
N ARG A 1121 -30.99 11.68 -1.51
CA ARG A 1121 -30.04 12.18 -2.53
C ARG A 1121 -28.58 12.17 -2.05
N GLY A 1122 -28.34 12.00 -0.76
CA GLY A 1122 -27.03 11.71 -0.21
C GLY A 1122 -26.80 10.20 -0.19
N GLY A 1123 -25.63 9.74 -0.65
CA GLY A 1123 -25.15 8.43 -0.22
C GLY A 1123 -24.92 8.42 1.29
N SER A 1124 -24.64 7.26 1.90
CA SER A 1124 -24.47 7.09 3.36
C SER A 1124 -23.45 8.04 4.04
N MET A 1125 -22.78 8.91 3.29
CA MET A 1125 -21.63 9.73 3.65
C MET A 1125 -21.95 11.13 4.17
N HIS A 1126 -23.14 11.72 3.94
CA HIS A 1126 -23.34 13.15 4.25
C HIS A 1126 -24.75 13.47 4.78
N LEU A 1127 -24.86 13.85 6.05
CA LEU A 1127 -26.09 14.33 6.69
C LEU A 1127 -26.23 15.83 6.43
N VAL A 1128 -27.26 16.26 5.71
CA VAL A 1128 -27.46 17.71 5.45
C VAL A 1128 -28.90 18.09 5.73
N ASP A 1129 -29.10 19.03 6.64
CA ASP A 1129 -30.40 19.66 6.88
C ASP A 1129 -30.22 21.18 6.95
N TYR A 1130 -30.50 21.84 5.83
CA TYR A 1130 -30.38 23.29 5.69
C TYR A 1130 -31.35 24.04 6.62
N SER A 1131 -32.49 23.44 6.96
CA SER A 1131 -33.46 24.05 7.88
C SER A 1131 -32.95 24.06 9.32
N LYS A 1132 -32.14 23.04 9.67
CA LYS A 1132 -31.46 22.89 10.96
C LYS A 1132 -30.03 23.43 10.96
N ARG A 1133 -29.56 23.96 9.82
CA ARG A 1133 -28.22 24.53 9.61
C ARG A 1133 -27.11 23.53 9.94
N PHE A 1134 -27.32 22.28 9.56
CA PHE A 1134 -26.36 21.21 9.74
C PHE A 1134 -25.88 20.72 8.37
N MET A 1135 -24.56 20.69 8.18
CA MET A 1135 -23.89 20.10 7.01
C MET A 1135 -22.80 19.16 7.50
N GLY A 1136 -23.12 17.88 7.66
CA GLY A 1136 -22.16 16.84 7.99
C GLY A 1136 -21.67 16.13 6.75
N GLY A 1137 -20.36 15.97 6.62
CA GLY A 1137 -19.80 15.19 5.52
C GLY A 1137 -18.36 14.75 5.66
#